data_AF-A0A7Y4XZY1-F1
#
_entry.id   AF-A0A7Y4XZY1-F1
#
_cell.length_a   1.000
_cell.length_b   1.000
_cell.length_c   1.000
_cell.angle_alpha   90.00
_cell.angle_beta   90.00
_cell.angle_gamma   90.00
#
_symmetry.space_group_name_H-M   'P 1'
#
loop_
_entity.id
_entity.type
_entity.pdbx_description
1 polymer ?
#
loop_
_entity_poly.entity_id
_entity_poly.type
_entity_poly.pdbx_seq_one_letter_code
_entity_poly.pdbx_strand_id
1 'polypeptide(L)'
;MKNKYEFKLNTAEVNNSHMGLARRIHAGEKVLELGCSSGYLSRFLKQDLGCTVVGVDIDHDALREAAAFCDKAIVADLDNNTWLEKIARDKFDTILCADVLEHLKNPAALLASLKPYLNPKGRILASIPNVAHASIRLELLQGHFDYESLGILDDTHLHFYTLDGCAAMFMEAGYLCTDVAYSIHDVADEVINSCLEKVGMTLSAQGRQRLHAPDATAFQYIIEAFPAAEAFLTHKPPILSPKPLVSSGAFYSLLVKDRDDLLEHNKNHEISIKAFEQKVMALEQARDAEKIHNQNHTQNIHAFEQKVAALEQERDAEKIHNQNHLNNIQAFEIKVAALEQQAEHFNQAWNAEKIHNQNHLKNIHAFEETVAVLEQQLINLEQLLAAEKIHNQNHVQNIHAFEETVALLEQTLTAEKIHNQNHLKNIQALQETVATLEQSCEAEKFHNQNHVRNIAEWVKTVRYLDERLFDFTLHIEALNGEQQSINAAVAHAHAETHRWQAHAEHLHADVNRLEEVLQRVHKKASYRAIRFIKNSPQAITNTFKKPNRHERPLTTEHFATPDTSYNVHDYTAWLARYGDMSQALQVFQGQIKTWAITPTIAILMPTYNTTSVCLEAAIESVLAQVYPFWELCIADDASTEPHVRAIIQRYAAVDSRIKTVFRTQNGHISIASNSALELVSADYVALMDHDDVITPDALYWVARTIYDHPEVQLIYSDEDKLNVQGERYGPYFKSDWNPELFMSHNFICHLGVYKTAKIRSLGGFDPAFDGAQDYNLALRYVATITDHEIQHIPRILYHWRAMPGSTANGIHEKPYAEPLIRKAVEQALLAKGVAAEVTAHAILPGALRVRYALPKCLPLVSIVIPTRNGFSLLKRCVESILAKTDYTKFEMIIIDNGSDDFIAQRYLTYLEADQRITVLRDDSPFNYAALNNKAVAVAKGEIIALLNNDLEVVNNDWLSEMVSYAIQPGVGAVGAKLYYPNNLIQHAGVIVGLGGVAGHSHKHFPRDNAGYCGRLFLTQNLSAVTAACLVVKKAVFDQVGGFDAVNLSVAFNDVDLCLRIQEAGFWNVWTPYAELYHYESATRGYEDTPEKQARFTLEIAYMKQRWGDTLLEDPAYNPNLTLDREDFSFAFPPRV
;
A
#
# COMPACT_ATOMS: atom_id res chain seq x y z
N MET A 1 -46.55 -19.42 -23.28
CA MET A 1 -46.14 -18.40 -22.29
C MET A 1 -45.65 -17.16 -23.05
N LYS A 2 -45.24 -16.07 -22.39
CA LYS A 2 -44.33 -15.11 -23.03
C LYS A 2 -42.94 -15.75 -23.19
N ASN A 3 -42.18 -15.38 -24.22
CA ASN A 3 -40.77 -15.76 -24.33
C ASN A 3 -39.98 -15.09 -23.19
N LYS A 4 -39.12 -15.86 -22.52
CA LYS A 4 -38.25 -15.47 -21.39
C LYS A 4 -37.29 -14.32 -21.78
N TYR A 5 -36.98 -14.17 -23.07
CA TYR A 5 -35.99 -13.23 -23.62
C TYR A 5 -36.59 -12.16 -24.57
N GLU A 6 -37.86 -11.75 -24.38
CA GLU A 6 -38.53 -10.72 -25.21
C GLU A 6 -38.04 -9.27 -24.91
N PHE A 7 -36.84 -8.91 -25.38
CA PHE A 7 -36.27 -7.56 -25.21
C PHE A 7 -36.60 -6.60 -26.37
N LYS A 8 -36.59 -5.29 -26.08
CA LYS A 8 -36.71 -4.21 -27.08
C LYS A 8 -35.48 -3.31 -27.01
N LEU A 9 -34.60 -3.43 -28.00
CA LEU A 9 -33.36 -2.64 -28.08
C LEU A 9 -33.63 -1.13 -27.96
N ASN A 10 -32.93 -0.48 -27.02
CA ASN A 10 -32.96 0.96 -26.80
C ASN A 10 -31.66 1.57 -27.32
N THR A 11 -31.71 2.22 -28.48
CA THR A 11 -30.50 2.71 -29.18
C THR A 11 -29.75 3.82 -28.42
N ALA A 12 -30.43 4.52 -27.51
CA ALA A 12 -29.86 5.53 -26.62
C ALA A 12 -29.11 4.93 -25.41
N GLU A 13 -29.26 3.63 -25.15
CA GLU A 13 -28.65 2.96 -24.00
C GLU A 13 -27.16 2.71 -24.24
N VAL A 14 -26.30 3.22 -23.35
CA VAL A 14 -24.84 3.19 -23.56
C VAL A 14 -24.22 1.93 -22.93
N ASN A 15 -24.69 1.54 -21.75
CA ASN A 15 -24.15 0.45 -20.93
C ASN A 15 -24.95 -0.86 -21.12
N ASN A 16 -24.96 -1.40 -22.33
CA ASN A 16 -25.75 -2.58 -22.68
C ASN A 16 -24.95 -3.49 -23.63
N SER A 17 -24.86 -4.77 -23.31
CA SER A 17 -24.08 -5.79 -24.03
C SER A 17 -24.51 -5.94 -25.48
N HIS A 18 -25.80 -6.19 -25.70
CA HIS A 18 -26.42 -6.31 -27.01
C HIS A 18 -26.27 -5.05 -27.87
N MET A 19 -26.40 -3.85 -27.28
CA MET A 19 -26.07 -2.59 -27.98
C MET A 19 -24.56 -2.45 -28.26
N GLY A 20 -23.69 -2.95 -27.38
CA GLY A 20 -22.24 -2.93 -27.54
C GLY A 20 -21.71 -3.90 -28.61
N LEU A 21 -22.44 -5.00 -28.85
CA LEU A 21 -22.28 -5.87 -30.01
C LEU A 21 -22.83 -5.20 -31.28
N ALA A 22 -24.07 -4.70 -31.23
CA ALA A 22 -24.73 -4.09 -32.39
C ALA A 22 -23.97 -2.88 -32.96
N ARG A 23 -23.33 -2.07 -32.10
CA ARG A 23 -22.46 -0.95 -32.50
C ARG A 23 -21.13 -1.37 -33.14
N ARG A 24 -20.72 -2.65 -33.01
CA ARG A 24 -19.56 -3.24 -33.69
C ARG A 24 -19.90 -3.90 -35.02
N ILE A 25 -21.18 -4.05 -35.35
CA ILE A 25 -21.65 -4.57 -36.64
C ILE A 25 -21.79 -3.41 -37.63
N HIS A 26 -21.44 -3.65 -38.88
CA HIS A 26 -21.48 -2.62 -39.93
C HIS A 26 -22.70 -2.78 -40.84
N ALA A 27 -23.23 -1.66 -41.31
CA ALA A 27 -24.43 -1.63 -42.14
C ALA A 27 -24.23 -2.46 -43.43
N GLY A 28 -25.16 -3.37 -43.70
CA GLY A 28 -25.12 -4.28 -44.85
C GLY A 28 -24.23 -5.53 -44.69
N GLU A 29 -23.59 -5.77 -43.54
CA GLU A 29 -22.85 -7.03 -43.30
C GLU A 29 -23.77 -8.27 -43.43
N LYS A 30 -23.19 -9.40 -43.84
CA LYS A 30 -23.85 -10.71 -43.75
C LYS A 30 -23.51 -11.36 -42.40
N VAL A 31 -24.52 -11.49 -41.55
CA VAL A 31 -24.42 -11.95 -40.16
C VAL A 31 -25.01 -13.35 -40.01
N LEU A 32 -24.29 -14.22 -39.29
CA LEU A 32 -24.84 -15.46 -38.73
C LEU A 32 -25.13 -15.20 -37.25
N GLU A 33 -26.39 -15.23 -36.86
CA GLU A 33 -26.83 -15.00 -35.49
C GLU A 33 -27.19 -16.35 -34.86
N LEU A 34 -26.36 -16.80 -33.93
CA LEU A 34 -26.59 -18.02 -33.16
C LEU A 34 -27.35 -17.63 -31.89
N GLY A 35 -28.36 -18.42 -31.50
CA GLY A 35 -29.24 -18.11 -30.35
C GLY A 35 -30.15 -16.91 -30.58
N CYS A 36 -30.68 -16.71 -31.80
CA CYS A 36 -31.40 -15.48 -32.14
C CYS A 36 -32.79 -15.32 -31.46
N SER A 37 -33.30 -16.35 -30.77
CA SER A 37 -34.56 -16.36 -30.02
C SER A 37 -35.74 -15.82 -30.86
N SER A 38 -36.46 -14.80 -30.40
CA SER A 38 -37.56 -14.12 -31.13
C SER A 38 -37.06 -13.12 -32.21
N GLY A 39 -35.76 -13.08 -32.49
CA GLY A 39 -35.12 -12.22 -33.48
C GLY A 39 -35.14 -10.75 -33.12
N TYR A 40 -35.09 -10.41 -31.82
CA TYR A 40 -35.15 -9.03 -31.35
C TYR A 40 -33.90 -8.21 -31.76
N LEU A 41 -32.72 -8.85 -31.76
CA LEU A 41 -31.48 -8.28 -32.26
C LEU A 41 -31.40 -8.39 -33.79
N SER A 42 -31.77 -9.53 -34.37
CA SER A 42 -31.99 -9.70 -35.82
C SER A 42 -32.83 -8.58 -36.44
N ARG A 43 -33.89 -8.13 -35.75
CA ARG A 43 -34.75 -7.02 -36.15
C ARG A 43 -33.99 -5.71 -36.29
N PHE A 44 -33.16 -5.34 -35.32
CA PHE A 44 -32.29 -4.16 -35.40
C PHE A 44 -31.27 -4.29 -36.53
N LEU A 45 -30.59 -5.44 -36.62
CA LEU A 45 -29.64 -5.71 -37.69
C LEU A 45 -30.30 -5.59 -39.08
N LYS A 46 -31.54 -6.07 -39.23
CA LYS A 46 -32.27 -6.05 -40.50
C LYS A 46 -32.89 -4.70 -40.85
N GLN A 47 -33.47 -4.00 -39.87
CA GLN A 47 -34.27 -2.79 -40.10
C GLN A 47 -33.45 -1.51 -40.00
N ASP A 48 -32.52 -1.42 -39.04
CA ASP A 48 -31.72 -0.22 -38.78
C ASP A 48 -30.34 -0.28 -39.47
N LEU A 49 -29.72 -1.47 -39.54
CA LEU A 49 -28.42 -1.67 -40.22
C LEU A 49 -28.52 -2.29 -41.62
N GLY A 50 -29.68 -2.76 -42.06
CA GLY A 50 -29.88 -3.33 -43.40
C GLY A 50 -29.07 -4.61 -43.70
N CYS A 51 -28.65 -5.34 -42.66
CA CYS A 51 -27.84 -6.54 -42.77
C CYS A 51 -28.58 -7.71 -43.46
N THR A 52 -27.82 -8.71 -43.89
CA THR A 52 -28.36 -10.03 -44.28
C THR A 52 -28.18 -10.98 -43.10
N VAL A 53 -29.26 -11.45 -42.49
CA VAL A 53 -29.22 -12.21 -41.23
C VAL A 53 -29.65 -13.65 -41.44
N VAL A 54 -28.79 -14.60 -41.07
CA VAL A 54 -29.13 -16.01 -40.92
C VAL A 54 -29.25 -16.32 -39.44
N GLY A 55 -30.47 -16.60 -38.97
CA GLY A 55 -30.73 -16.94 -37.57
C GLY A 55 -30.74 -18.44 -37.33
N VAL A 56 -30.09 -18.89 -36.25
CA VAL A 56 -30.05 -20.30 -35.83
C VAL A 56 -30.47 -20.37 -34.37
N ASP A 57 -31.47 -21.20 -34.07
CA ASP A 57 -31.98 -21.40 -32.71
C ASP A 57 -32.51 -22.83 -32.52
N ILE A 58 -32.62 -23.27 -31.27
CA ILE A 58 -33.18 -24.57 -30.89
C ILE A 58 -34.69 -24.50 -30.64
N ASP A 59 -35.22 -23.35 -30.20
CA ASP A 59 -36.65 -23.13 -30.00
C ASP A 59 -37.34 -22.82 -31.33
N HIS A 60 -38.12 -23.79 -31.82
CA HIS A 60 -38.91 -23.64 -33.04
C HIS A 60 -39.95 -22.52 -32.94
N ASP A 61 -40.60 -22.33 -31.79
CA ASP A 61 -41.69 -21.38 -31.63
C ASP A 61 -41.15 -19.94 -31.56
N ALA A 62 -40.07 -19.70 -30.81
CA ALA A 62 -39.36 -18.41 -30.84
C ALA A 62 -38.82 -18.07 -32.24
N LEU A 63 -38.20 -19.05 -32.92
CA LEU A 63 -37.65 -18.85 -34.26
C LEU A 63 -38.71 -18.55 -35.33
N ARG A 64 -39.99 -18.94 -35.14
CA ARG A 64 -41.09 -18.50 -36.03
C ARG A 64 -41.31 -16.99 -35.99
N GLU A 65 -41.04 -16.34 -34.86
CA GLU A 65 -41.11 -14.87 -34.73
C GLU A 65 -39.86 -14.22 -35.34
N ALA A 66 -38.68 -14.79 -35.12
CA ALA A 66 -37.43 -14.34 -35.74
C ALA A 66 -37.43 -14.43 -37.26
N ALA A 67 -38.15 -15.40 -37.84
CA ALA A 67 -38.27 -15.59 -39.29
C ALA A 67 -38.92 -14.41 -40.04
N ALA A 68 -39.53 -13.45 -39.34
CA ALA A 68 -39.98 -12.18 -39.94
C ALA A 68 -38.83 -11.15 -40.15
N PHE A 69 -37.65 -11.41 -39.56
CA PHE A 69 -36.49 -10.51 -39.54
C PHE A 69 -35.20 -11.16 -40.09
N CYS A 70 -35.10 -12.49 -40.08
CA CYS A 70 -34.01 -13.26 -40.68
C CYS A 70 -34.30 -13.62 -42.15
N ASP A 71 -33.32 -13.48 -43.04
CA ASP A 71 -33.40 -13.94 -44.45
C ASP A 71 -33.46 -15.48 -44.57
N LYS A 72 -32.99 -16.17 -43.53
CA LYS A 72 -32.95 -17.62 -43.41
C LYS A 72 -32.98 -17.98 -41.92
N ALA A 73 -33.96 -18.78 -41.52
CA ALA A 73 -34.11 -19.25 -40.15
C ALA A 73 -33.86 -20.77 -40.11
N ILE A 74 -33.05 -21.23 -39.15
CA ILE A 74 -32.63 -22.63 -39.03
C ILE A 74 -32.93 -23.16 -37.62
N VAL A 75 -33.90 -24.07 -37.49
CA VAL A 75 -34.04 -24.86 -36.26
C VAL A 75 -32.87 -25.84 -36.18
N ALA A 76 -32.08 -25.75 -35.10
CA ALA A 76 -30.94 -26.61 -34.83
C ALA A 76 -30.53 -26.58 -33.34
N ASP A 77 -30.16 -27.75 -32.82
CA ASP A 77 -29.31 -27.85 -31.64
C ASP A 77 -27.85 -27.52 -32.04
N LEU A 78 -27.24 -26.58 -31.31
CA LEU A 78 -25.89 -26.07 -31.59
C LEU A 78 -24.77 -26.99 -31.05
N ASP A 79 -25.07 -27.93 -30.15
CA ASP A 79 -24.08 -28.89 -29.62
C ASP A 79 -23.69 -29.99 -30.61
N ASN A 80 -24.33 -30.03 -31.78
CA ASN A 80 -23.99 -30.95 -32.86
C ASN A 80 -23.80 -30.22 -34.19
N ASN A 81 -22.81 -30.65 -34.97
CA ASN A 81 -22.43 -29.97 -36.21
C ASN A 81 -23.33 -30.29 -37.41
N THR A 82 -24.44 -31.04 -37.25
CA THR A 82 -25.26 -31.51 -38.39
C THR A 82 -25.97 -30.37 -39.13
N TRP A 83 -26.23 -29.25 -38.46
CA TRP A 83 -26.84 -28.08 -39.08
C TRP A 83 -25.86 -27.25 -39.93
N LEU A 84 -24.54 -27.43 -39.77
CA LEU A 84 -23.53 -26.73 -40.57
C LEU A 84 -23.62 -27.08 -42.07
N GLU A 85 -24.16 -28.25 -42.42
CA GLU A 85 -24.49 -28.60 -43.80
C GLU A 85 -25.53 -27.64 -44.41
N LYS A 86 -26.49 -27.16 -43.60
CA LYS A 86 -27.53 -26.22 -44.03
C LYS A 86 -26.94 -24.84 -44.38
N ILE A 87 -25.73 -24.52 -43.92
CA ILE A 87 -24.97 -23.31 -44.26
C ILE A 87 -23.68 -23.59 -45.06
N ALA A 88 -23.48 -24.81 -45.59
CA ALA A 88 -22.25 -25.22 -46.31
C ALA A 88 -21.88 -24.41 -47.57
N ARG A 89 -22.74 -23.48 -48.01
CA ARG A 89 -22.50 -22.57 -49.14
C ARG A 89 -22.54 -21.08 -48.73
N ASP A 90 -22.80 -20.81 -47.46
CA ASP A 90 -22.86 -19.47 -46.91
C ASP A 90 -21.48 -19.05 -46.37
N LYS A 91 -21.22 -17.75 -46.45
CA LYS A 91 -20.08 -17.07 -45.85
C LYS A 91 -20.55 -15.82 -45.13
N PHE A 92 -19.90 -15.47 -44.03
CA PHE A 92 -20.32 -14.42 -43.11
C PHE A 92 -19.18 -13.44 -42.78
N ASP A 93 -19.54 -12.17 -42.64
CA ASP A 93 -18.62 -11.08 -42.23
C ASP A 93 -18.53 -10.99 -40.70
N THR A 94 -19.64 -11.32 -40.04
CA THR A 94 -19.76 -11.41 -38.59
C THR A 94 -20.51 -12.70 -38.24
N ILE A 95 -19.97 -13.49 -37.32
CA ILE A 95 -20.75 -14.49 -36.58
C ILE A 95 -20.99 -13.92 -35.18
N LEU A 96 -22.26 -13.93 -34.76
CA LEU A 96 -22.74 -13.27 -33.56
C LEU A 96 -23.24 -14.34 -32.57
N CYS A 97 -22.63 -14.36 -31.38
CA CYS A 97 -22.99 -15.25 -30.27
C CYS A 97 -23.40 -14.36 -29.09
N ALA A 98 -24.67 -13.99 -29.05
CA ALA A 98 -25.19 -13.00 -28.11
C ALA A 98 -25.84 -13.71 -26.91
N ASP A 99 -25.05 -13.94 -25.85
CA ASP A 99 -25.40 -14.72 -24.66
C ASP A 99 -25.79 -16.17 -25.03
N VAL A 100 -24.80 -16.99 -25.42
CA VAL A 100 -25.00 -18.31 -26.07
C VAL A 100 -23.94 -19.34 -25.75
N LEU A 101 -22.65 -18.97 -25.74
CA LEU A 101 -21.53 -19.92 -25.66
C LEU A 101 -21.47 -20.63 -24.30
N GLU A 102 -21.94 -19.96 -23.27
CA GLU A 102 -22.17 -20.42 -21.91
C GLU A 102 -23.28 -21.50 -21.82
N HIS A 103 -24.26 -21.53 -22.73
CA HIS A 103 -25.35 -22.52 -22.75
C HIS A 103 -24.99 -23.84 -23.47
N LEU A 104 -23.82 -23.95 -24.10
CA LEU A 104 -23.41 -25.10 -24.93
C LEU A 104 -22.60 -26.12 -24.13
N LYS A 105 -22.70 -27.41 -24.45
CA LYS A 105 -21.85 -28.46 -23.85
C LYS A 105 -20.39 -28.33 -24.31
N ASN A 106 -20.14 -27.95 -25.57
CA ASN A 106 -18.78 -27.72 -26.07
C ASN A 106 -18.67 -26.50 -27.00
N PRO A 107 -18.61 -25.28 -26.44
CA PRO A 107 -18.51 -24.04 -27.22
C PRO A 107 -17.17 -23.90 -27.95
N ALA A 108 -16.06 -24.39 -27.39
CA ALA A 108 -14.75 -24.36 -28.07
C ALA A 108 -14.78 -25.17 -29.38
N ALA A 109 -15.41 -26.35 -29.38
CA ALA A 109 -15.59 -27.16 -30.59
C ALA A 109 -16.54 -26.50 -31.60
N LEU A 110 -17.62 -25.83 -31.15
CA LEU A 110 -18.48 -25.04 -32.04
C LEU A 110 -17.67 -23.91 -32.69
N LEU A 111 -17.00 -23.07 -31.89
CA LEU A 111 -16.16 -21.97 -32.38
C LEU A 111 -15.12 -22.47 -33.39
N ALA A 112 -14.39 -23.54 -33.09
CA ALA A 112 -13.44 -24.15 -34.02
C ALA A 112 -14.09 -24.59 -35.35
N SER A 113 -15.31 -25.15 -35.28
CA SER A 113 -16.09 -25.58 -36.46
C SER A 113 -16.65 -24.42 -37.31
N LEU A 114 -16.71 -23.20 -36.77
CA LEU A 114 -17.24 -22.02 -37.46
C LEU A 114 -16.21 -21.31 -38.36
N LYS A 115 -14.89 -21.57 -38.20
CA LYS A 115 -13.84 -20.99 -39.06
C LYS A 115 -14.08 -21.14 -40.58
N PRO A 116 -14.52 -22.31 -41.10
CA PRO A 116 -14.78 -22.49 -42.52
C PRO A 116 -15.94 -21.63 -43.06
N TYR A 117 -16.71 -20.97 -42.21
CA TYR A 117 -17.90 -20.17 -42.57
C TYR A 117 -17.64 -18.65 -42.52
N LEU A 118 -16.53 -18.20 -41.94
CA LEU A 118 -16.11 -16.81 -41.96
C LEU A 118 -15.53 -16.40 -43.33
N ASN A 119 -15.73 -15.15 -43.72
CA ASN A 119 -14.98 -14.48 -44.78
C ASN A 119 -13.50 -14.27 -44.36
N PRO A 120 -12.57 -13.96 -45.29
CA PRO A 120 -11.14 -13.77 -44.97
C PRO A 120 -10.81 -12.59 -44.03
N LYS A 121 -11.79 -11.74 -43.72
CA LYS A 121 -11.73 -10.69 -42.68
C LYS A 121 -12.87 -10.84 -41.66
N GLY A 122 -13.56 -11.98 -41.68
CA GLY A 122 -14.72 -12.23 -40.84
C GLY A 122 -14.31 -12.42 -39.38
N ARG A 123 -15.17 -11.97 -38.47
CA ARG A 123 -14.94 -12.00 -37.03
C ARG A 123 -16.06 -12.70 -36.28
N ILE A 124 -15.76 -13.16 -35.07
CA ILE A 124 -16.76 -13.51 -34.08
C ILE A 124 -16.92 -12.31 -33.15
N LEU A 125 -18.17 -11.90 -32.95
CA LEU A 125 -18.59 -10.99 -31.89
C LEU A 125 -19.38 -11.81 -30.87
N ALA A 126 -18.98 -11.77 -29.60
CA ALA A 126 -19.68 -12.47 -28.53
C ALA A 126 -19.91 -11.57 -27.31
N SER A 127 -21.09 -11.66 -26.71
CA SER A 127 -21.29 -11.29 -25.31
C SER A 127 -21.20 -12.55 -24.46
N ILE A 128 -20.50 -12.46 -23.33
CA ILE A 128 -20.30 -13.58 -22.40
C ILE A 128 -20.43 -13.05 -20.96
N PRO A 129 -21.33 -13.60 -20.13
CA PRO A 129 -21.45 -13.33 -18.71
C PRO A 129 -20.17 -13.61 -17.93
N ASN A 130 -19.82 -12.68 -17.05
CA ASN A 130 -18.61 -12.76 -16.25
C ASN A 130 -18.88 -13.40 -14.89
N VAL A 131 -18.50 -14.66 -14.69
CA VAL A 131 -18.58 -15.32 -13.37
C VAL A 131 -17.63 -14.69 -12.35
N ALA A 132 -16.65 -13.91 -12.80
CA ALA A 132 -15.84 -13.05 -11.95
C ALA A 132 -16.44 -11.65 -11.77
N HIS A 133 -17.73 -11.43 -12.00
CA HIS A 133 -18.39 -10.18 -11.58
C HIS A 133 -18.42 -10.08 -10.05
N ALA A 134 -18.39 -8.86 -9.50
CA ALA A 134 -18.36 -8.62 -8.07
C ALA A 134 -19.55 -9.28 -7.33
N SER A 135 -20.77 -9.29 -7.91
CA SER A 135 -21.91 -9.97 -7.29
C SER A 135 -21.64 -11.47 -7.11
N ILE A 136 -21.14 -12.13 -8.15
CA ILE A 136 -20.88 -13.56 -8.13
C ILE A 136 -19.66 -13.90 -7.25
N ARG A 137 -18.64 -13.03 -7.20
CA ARG A 137 -17.54 -13.16 -6.22
C ARG A 137 -18.08 -13.07 -4.78
N LEU A 138 -19.01 -12.15 -4.50
CA LEU A 138 -19.61 -11.98 -3.19
C LEU A 138 -20.57 -13.12 -2.82
N GLU A 139 -21.36 -13.61 -3.76
CA GLU A 139 -22.24 -14.77 -3.59
C GLU A 139 -21.40 -16.02 -3.34
N LEU A 140 -20.35 -16.27 -4.13
CA LEU A 140 -19.40 -17.37 -3.91
C LEU A 140 -18.65 -17.28 -2.58
N LEU A 141 -18.28 -16.06 -2.15
CA LEU A 141 -17.76 -15.83 -0.79
C LEU A 141 -18.83 -16.21 0.25
N GLN A 142 -20.09 -15.80 0.02
CA GLN A 142 -21.24 -16.25 0.82
C GLN A 142 -21.63 -17.73 0.56
N GLY A 143 -20.78 -18.55 -0.06
CA GLY A 143 -21.05 -19.96 -0.39
C GLY A 143 -22.30 -20.21 -1.23
N HIS A 144 -22.88 -19.16 -1.80
CA HIS A 144 -24.03 -19.19 -2.69
C HIS A 144 -23.53 -19.24 -4.14
N PHE A 145 -24.04 -20.20 -4.89
CA PHE A 145 -23.91 -20.26 -6.34
C PHE A 145 -25.26 -20.70 -6.90
N ASP A 146 -26.29 -20.02 -6.42
CA ASP A 146 -27.69 -20.34 -6.69
C ASP A 146 -28.05 -19.85 -8.09
N TYR A 147 -28.44 -20.80 -8.93
CA TYR A 147 -28.81 -20.50 -10.32
C TYR A 147 -30.13 -19.73 -10.34
N GLU A 148 -30.10 -18.54 -10.94
CA GLU A 148 -31.25 -17.68 -11.13
C GLU A 148 -31.98 -17.98 -12.45
N SER A 149 -33.19 -17.44 -12.62
CA SER A 149 -33.86 -17.54 -13.91
C SER A 149 -33.23 -16.66 -15.00
N LEU A 150 -32.37 -15.69 -14.70
CA LEU A 150 -31.72 -14.83 -15.71
C LEU A 150 -30.41 -14.26 -15.14
N GLY A 151 -29.48 -13.85 -15.99
CA GLY A 151 -28.25 -13.16 -15.59
C GLY A 151 -27.02 -14.06 -15.62
N ILE A 152 -25.99 -13.74 -14.82
CA ILE A 152 -24.70 -14.46 -14.91
C ILE A 152 -24.82 -15.93 -14.50
N LEU A 153 -25.74 -16.26 -13.58
CA LEU A 153 -26.06 -17.61 -13.15
C LEU A 153 -27.42 -18.11 -13.70
N ASP A 154 -27.78 -17.80 -14.94
CA ASP A 154 -29.00 -18.34 -15.57
C ASP A 154 -29.04 -19.87 -15.46
N ASP A 155 -30.20 -20.42 -15.11
CA ASP A 155 -30.48 -21.84 -14.86
C ASP A 155 -30.21 -22.79 -16.04
N THR A 156 -29.85 -22.22 -17.21
CA THR A 156 -29.46 -22.93 -18.42
C THR A 156 -27.99 -22.72 -18.83
N HIS A 157 -27.16 -22.05 -18.03
CA HIS A 157 -25.71 -21.98 -18.24
C HIS A 157 -25.02 -23.32 -17.90
N LEU A 158 -24.17 -23.79 -18.82
CA LEU A 158 -23.33 -24.99 -18.68
C LEU A 158 -21.85 -24.65 -18.43
N HIS A 159 -21.40 -23.46 -18.84
CA HIS A 159 -20.05 -22.94 -18.58
C HIS A 159 -20.09 -21.54 -18.00
N PHE A 160 -19.05 -21.21 -17.23
CA PHE A 160 -18.90 -19.95 -16.54
C PHE A 160 -17.52 -19.36 -16.81
N TYR A 161 -17.46 -18.12 -17.27
CA TYR A 161 -16.22 -17.53 -17.79
C TYR A 161 -15.76 -16.31 -16.99
N THR A 162 -14.45 -16.26 -16.77
CA THR A 162 -13.70 -15.03 -16.46
C THR A 162 -13.11 -14.47 -17.77
N LEU A 163 -12.52 -13.27 -17.77
CA LEU A 163 -11.85 -12.74 -18.96
C LEU A 163 -10.78 -13.69 -19.53
N ASP A 164 -9.95 -14.24 -18.67
CA ASP A 164 -8.92 -15.22 -19.04
C ASP A 164 -9.54 -16.54 -19.53
N GLY A 165 -10.68 -16.96 -18.96
CA GLY A 165 -11.43 -18.12 -19.42
C GLY A 165 -12.02 -17.94 -20.82
N CYS A 166 -12.60 -16.76 -21.11
CA CYS A 166 -13.04 -16.38 -22.45
C CYS A 166 -11.86 -16.40 -23.44
N ALA A 167 -10.75 -15.77 -23.08
CA ALA A 167 -9.56 -15.71 -23.91
C ALA A 167 -8.99 -17.11 -24.20
N ALA A 168 -8.96 -17.98 -23.20
CA ALA A 168 -8.56 -19.38 -23.34
C ALA A 168 -9.50 -20.16 -24.28
N MET A 169 -10.82 -20.06 -24.11
CA MET A 169 -11.80 -20.72 -25.00
C MET A 169 -11.62 -20.29 -26.46
N PHE A 170 -11.51 -18.99 -26.73
CA PHE A 170 -11.27 -18.49 -28.08
C PHE A 170 -9.91 -18.96 -28.62
N MET A 171 -8.85 -18.97 -27.80
CA MET A 171 -7.52 -19.40 -28.21
C MET A 171 -7.39 -20.91 -28.44
N GLU A 172 -8.07 -21.74 -27.65
CA GLU A 172 -8.22 -23.19 -27.87
C GLU A 172 -8.99 -23.47 -29.17
N ALA A 173 -10.09 -22.75 -29.39
CA ALA A 173 -10.78 -22.75 -30.67
C ALA A 173 -9.91 -22.19 -31.81
N GLY A 174 -8.74 -21.59 -31.52
CA GLY A 174 -7.76 -21.04 -32.45
C GLY A 174 -8.19 -19.72 -33.10
N TYR A 175 -8.74 -18.83 -32.28
CA TYR A 175 -9.02 -17.43 -32.54
C TYR A 175 -8.15 -16.55 -31.65
N LEU A 176 -7.95 -15.30 -32.04
CA LEU A 176 -7.28 -14.26 -31.27
C LEU A 176 -8.29 -13.16 -30.93
N CYS A 177 -8.51 -12.91 -29.64
CA CYS A 177 -9.28 -11.75 -29.17
C CYS A 177 -8.47 -10.48 -29.39
N THR A 178 -9.06 -9.46 -30.03
CA THR A 178 -8.38 -8.22 -30.43
C THR A 178 -8.93 -6.96 -29.77
N ASP A 179 -10.21 -6.96 -29.36
CA ASP A 179 -10.78 -5.93 -28.48
C ASP A 179 -11.71 -6.57 -27.45
N VAL A 180 -11.74 -5.98 -26.25
CA VAL A 180 -12.67 -6.35 -25.17
C VAL A 180 -13.22 -5.08 -24.52
N ALA A 181 -14.54 -4.95 -24.56
CA ALA A 181 -15.29 -3.99 -23.74
C ALA A 181 -16.20 -4.71 -22.75
N TYR A 182 -16.87 -3.99 -21.85
CA TYR A 182 -17.82 -4.59 -20.91
C TYR A 182 -18.95 -3.64 -20.51
N SER A 183 -20.13 -4.21 -20.25
CA SER A 183 -21.17 -3.54 -19.45
C SER A 183 -20.76 -3.52 -17.98
N ILE A 184 -20.93 -2.37 -17.34
CA ILE A 184 -20.69 -2.19 -15.89
C ILE A 184 -21.98 -2.46 -15.13
N HIS A 185 -21.97 -3.39 -14.18
CA HIS A 185 -23.02 -3.49 -13.16
C HIS A 185 -22.41 -3.51 -11.76
N ASP A 186 -21.42 -2.63 -11.58
CA ASP A 186 -20.60 -2.46 -10.38
C ASP A 186 -21.39 -2.63 -9.09
N VAL A 187 -21.00 -3.60 -8.25
CA VAL A 187 -21.67 -3.81 -6.97
C VAL A 187 -21.15 -2.77 -6.00
N ALA A 188 -21.98 -1.79 -5.65
CA ALA A 188 -21.51 -0.68 -4.84
C ALA A 188 -21.09 -1.10 -3.41
N ASP A 189 -20.22 -0.28 -2.80
CA ASP A 189 -19.39 -0.55 -1.59
C ASP A 189 -20.20 -1.21 -0.47
N GLU A 190 -21.48 -0.94 -0.40
CA GLU A 190 -22.39 -1.32 0.67
C GLU A 190 -23.09 -2.64 0.45
N VAL A 191 -23.30 -3.09 -0.78
CA VAL A 191 -23.61 -4.50 -1.04
C VAL A 191 -22.34 -5.32 -0.97
N ILE A 192 -21.17 -4.75 -1.26
CA ILE A 192 -19.90 -5.41 -0.94
C ILE A 192 -19.72 -5.56 0.57
N ASN A 193 -19.75 -4.49 1.36
CA ASN A 193 -19.67 -4.56 2.82
C ASN A 193 -20.80 -5.45 3.33
N SER A 194 -22.05 -5.27 2.89
CA SER A 194 -23.17 -6.13 3.31
C SER A 194 -23.00 -7.59 2.93
N CYS A 195 -22.29 -7.94 1.85
CA CYS A 195 -22.00 -9.33 1.48
C CYS A 195 -20.71 -9.90 2.11
N LEU A 196 -19.73 -9.04 2.42
CA LEU A 196 -18.48 -9.41 3.08
C LEU A 196 -18.63 -9.51 4.60
N GLU A 197 -19.34 -8.58 5.20
CA GLU A 197 -19.78 -8.55 6.59
C GLU A 197 -20.87 -9.63 6.81
N LYS A 198 -21.50 -10.11 5.72
CA LYS A 198 -22.25 -11.39 5.59
C LYS A 198 -21.39 -12.67 5.43
N VAL A 199 -20.05 -12.62 5.49
CA VAL A 199 -19.15 -13.80 5.56
C VAL A 199 -18.15 -13.75 6.72
N GLY A 200 -17.74 -12.55 7.13
CA GLY A 200 -16.88 -12.30 8.29
C GLY A 200 -15.89 -11.16 8.05
N MET A 201 -15.84 -10.64 6.83
CA MET A 201 -14.81 -9.76 6.31
C MET A 201 -15.30 -8.31 6.27
N THR A 202 -14.53 -7.36 6.80
CA THR A 202 -14.75 -5.93 6.53
C THR A 202 -13.99 -5.50 5.27
N LEU A 203 -14.56 -4.66 4.41
CA LEU A 203 -13.92 -4.26 3.16
C LEU A 203 -12.70 -3.35 3.40
N SER A 204 -11.50 -3.95 3.42
CA SER A 204 -10.24 -3.20 3.45
C SER A 204 -10.08 -2.31 2.21
N ALA A 205 -9.25 -1.27 2.29
CA ALA A 205 -9.03 -0.36 1.16
C ALA A 205 -8.52 -1.08 -0.10
N GLN A 206 -7.72 -2.16 0.06
CA GLN A 206 -7.32 -3.02 -1.07
C GLN A 206 -8.44 -3.95 -1.54
N GLY A 207 -9.26 -4.50 -0.63
CA GLY A 207 -10.46 -5.26 -1.01
C GLY A 207 -11.42 -4.42 -1.84
N ARG A 208 -11.63 -3.16 -1.44
CA ARG A 208 -12.40 -2.14 -2.17
C ARG A 208 -11.80 -1.95 -3.57
N GLN A 209 -10.52 -1.63 -3.66
CA GLN A 209 -9.82 -1.49 -4.94
C GLN A 209 -9.89 -2.75 -5.85
N ARG A 210 -10.03 -3.95 -5.27
CA ARG A 210 -10.14 -5.22 -6.01
C ARG A 210 -11.55 -5.53 -6.49
N LEU A 211 -12.59 -5.13 -5.77
CA LEU A 211 -13.98 -5.32 -6.20
C LEU A 211 -14.47 -4.19 -7.13
N HIS A 212 -13.78 -3.04 -7.15
CA HIS A 212 -13.93 -1.98 -8.19
C HIS A 212 -12.83 -2.03 -9.26
N ALA A 213 -12.11 -3.15 -9.33
CA ALA A 213 -11.27 -3.42 -10.49
C ALA A 213 -12.16 -3.57 -11.74
N PRO A 214 -11.75 -3.09 -12.93
CA PRO A 214 -12.47 -3.24 -14.19
C PRO A 214 -13.07 -4.64 -14.44
N ASP A 215 -12.31 -5.67 -14.09
CA ASP A 215 -12.66 -7.09 -14.24
C ASP A 215 -13.71 -7.59 -13.22
N ALA A 216 -13.86 -6.92 -12.07
CA ALA A 216 -14.90 -7.21 -11.09
C ALA A 216 -16.18 -6.40 -11.36
N THR A 217 -16.10 -5.22 -11.97
CA THR A 217 -17.28 -4.41 -12.33
C THR A 217 -17.91 -4.79 -13.67
N ALA A 218 -17.21 -5.61 -14.47
CA ALA A 218 -17.69 -6.17 -15.74
C ALA A 218 -18.77 -7.23 -15.53
N PHE A 219 -19.99 -6.98 -16.00
CA PHE A 219 -21.11 -7.92 -15.90
C PHE A 219 -21.13 -8.92 -17.07
N GLN A 220 -20.97 -8.39 -18.29
CA GLN A 220 -20.75 -9.17 -19.51
C GLN A 220 -19.59 -8.57 -20.29
N TYR A 221 -18.66 -9.41 -20.73
CA TYR A 221 -17.62 -9.02 -21.68
C TYR A 221 -18.22 -8.98 -23.09
N ILE A 222 -17.83 -7.98 -23.88
CA ILE A 222 -18.07 -7.89 -25.32
C ILE A 222 -16.73 -8.14 -26.01
N ILE A 223 -16.61 -9.28 -26.67
CA ILE A 223 -15.36 -9.77 -27.26
C ILE A 223 -15.44 -9.70 -28.78
N GLU A 224 -14.40 -9.13 -29.39
CA GLU A 224 -14.15 -9.21 -30.83
C GLU A 224 -12.94 -10.12 -31.09
N ALA A 225 -13.15 -11.20 -31.85
CA ALA A 225 -12.14 -12.22 -32.10
C ALA A 225 -12.03 -12.60 -33.59
N PHE A 226 -10.79 -12.75 -34.07
CA PHE A 226 -10.47 -13.10 -35.46
C PHE A 226 -9.76 -14.47 -35.52
N PRO A 227 -9.88 -15.25 -36.61
CA PRO A 227 -9.15 -16.52 -36.75
C PRO A 227 -7.63 -16.33 -36.63
N ALA A 228 -6.99 -17.09 -35.73
CA ALA A 228 -5.54 -16.99 -35.50
C ALA A 228 -4.75 -17.77 -36.56
N ALA A 229 -3.57 -17.26 -36.92
CA ALA A 229 -2.59 -18.01 -37.71
C ALA A 229 -1.79 -18.97 -36.80
N GLU A 230 -1.50 -20.18 -37.28
CA GLU A 230 -0.96 -21.30 -36.48
C GLU A 230 0.27 -20.96 -35.63
N ALA A 231 1.15 -20.08 -36.13
CA ALA A 231 2.35 -19.63 -35.41
C ALA A 231 2.06 -19.01 -34.03
N PHE A 232 0.90 -18.33 -33.86
CA PHE A 232 0.52 -17.66 -32.61
C PHE A 232 -0.05 -18.61 -31.55
N LEU A 233 -0.38 -19.86 -31.89
CA LEU A 233 -1.00 -20.82 -30.96
C LEU A 233 0.01 -21.52 -30.03
N THR A 234 1.29 -21.11 -30.07
CA THR A 234 2.41 -21.73 -29.33
C THR A 234 2.84 -20.95 -28.08
N HIS A 235 2.18 -19.83 -27.79
CA HIS A 235 2.57 -18.88 -26.73
C HIS A 235 1.45 -18.71 -25.71
N LYS A 236 1.79 -18.17 -24.53
CA LYS A 236 0.82 -17.89 -23.44
C LYS A 236 -0.23 -16.84 -23.92
N PRO A 237 -1.51 -16.92 -23.50
CA PRO A 237 -2.54 -15.97 -23.93
C PRO A 237 -2.14 -14.50 -23.73
N PRO A 238 -2.54 -13.58 -24.63
CA PRO A 238 -2.27 -12.16 -24.49
C PRO A 238 -3.01 -11.59 -23.28
N ILE A 239 -2.36 -10.71 -22.51
CA ILE A 239 -2.99 -10.04 -21.37
C ILE A 239 -4.01 -9.04 -21.92
N LEU A 240 -5.30 -9.34 -21.74
CA LEU A 240 -6.41 -8.49 -22.17
C LEU A 240 -6.76 -7.47 -21.09
N SER A 241 -6.75 -6.18 -21.43
CA SER A 241 -7.21 -5.10 -20.56
C SER A 241 -8.61 -4.65 -20.99
N PRO A 242 -9.68 -4.99 -20.24
CA PRO A 242 -11.05 -4.73 -20.65
C PRO A 242 -11.40 -3.23 -20.50
N LYS A 243 -12.31 -2.71 -21.33
CA LYS A 243 -12.67 -1.27 -21.36
C LYS A 243 -14.16 -1.02 -21.03
N PRO A 244 -14.48 -0.09 -20.11
CA PRO A 244 -15.85 0.17 -19.68
C PRO A 244 -16.68 0.89 -20.74
N LEU A 245 -17.98 0.60 -20.82
CA LEU A 245 -18.93 1.33 -21.69
C LEU A 245 -19.33 2.73 -21.16
N VAL A 246 -19.24 2.99 -19.86
CA VAL A 246 -19.56 4.28 -19.19
C VAL A 246 -18.55 4.53 -18.06
N SER A 247 -18.29 5.78 -17.66
CA SER A 247 -17.39 6.06 -16.53
C SER A 247 -17.99 5.65 -15.18
N SER A 248 -17.22 4.93 -14.35
CA SER A 248 -17.68 4.19 -13.16
C SER A 248 -18.10 5.03 -11.94
N GLY A 249 -18.23 6.35 -12.05
CA GLY A 249 -18.47 7.25 -10.91
C GLY A 249 -19.92 7.34 -10.40
N ALA A 250 -20.87 6.59 -10.97
CA ALA A 250 -22.31 6.89 -10.84
C ALA A 250 -23.18 5.82 -10.14
N PHE A 251 -22.71 4.57 -10.03
CA PHE A 251 -23.46 3.51 -9.34
C PHE A 251 -22.96 3.28 -7.91
N TYR A 252 -21.68 3.56 -7.66
CA TYR A 252 -21.07 3.44 -6.34
C TYR A 252 -21.79 4.27 -5.27
N SER A 253 -22.27 5.46 -5.63
CA SER A 253 -23.06 6.34 -4.78
C SER A 253 -24.49 5.87 -4.47
N LEU A 254 -24.98 4.76 -5.06
CA LEU A 254 -26.37 4.29 -4.89
C LEU A 254 -26.55 3.25 -3.80
N LEU A 255 -25.59 2.35 -3.56
CA LEU A 255 -25.67 1.48 -2.37
C LEU A 255 -25.01 2.12 -1.15
N VAL A 256 -24.07 3.08 -1.33
CA VAL A 256 -23.66 4.03 -0.25
C VAL A 256 -24.90 4.65 0.34
N LYS A 257 -25.82 5.09 -0.53
CA LYS A 257 -27.19 5.40 -0.16
C LYS A 257 -27.85 4.22 0.55
N ASP A 258 -28.15 3.08 -0.06
CA ASP A 258 -28.98 2.07 0.62
C ASP A 258 -28.49 1.56 2.01
N ARG A 259 -27.18 1.42 2.31
CA ARG A 259 -26.73 1.15 3.71
C ARG A 259 -26.81 2.38 4.59
N ASP A 260 -26.29 3.52 4.13
CA ASP A 260 -26.23 4.71 4.99
C ASP A 260 -27.63 5.27 5.20
N ASP A 261 -28.52 5.19 4.21
CA ASP A 261 -29.97 5.37 4.33
C ASP A 261 -30.56 4.34 5.31
N LEU A 262 -30.22 3.05 5.30
CA LEU A 262 -30.77 2.08 6.29
C LEU A 262 -30.28 2.35 7.73
N LEU A 263 -29.01 2.71 7.91
CA LEU A 263 -28.44 3.07 9.21
C LEU A 263 -28.93 4.45 9.68
N GLU A 264 -29.09 5.41 8.77
CA GLU A 264 -29.65 6.73 9.02
C GLU A 264 -31.16 6.66 9.26
N HIS A 265 -31.93 5.81 8.57
CA HIS A 265 -33.32 5.52 8.91
C HIS A 265 -33.41 4.89 10.30
N ASN A 266 -32.62 3.87 10.64
CA ASN A 266 -32.62 3.31 11.99
C ASN A 266 -32.30 4.37 13.06
N LYS A 267 -31.25 5.18 12.82
CA LYS A 267 -30.85 6.30 13.69
C LYS A 267 -31.90 7.41 13.77
N ASN A 268 -32.60 7.70 12.68
CA ASN A 268 -33.68 8.69 12.61
C ASN A 268 -34.97 8.15 13.25
N HIS A 269 -35.23 6.85 13.19
CA HIS A 269 -36.28 6.18 13.97
C HIS A 269 -35.93 6.22 15.46
N GLU A 270 -34.68 5.94 15.87
CA GLU A 270 -34.24 6.13 17.26
C GLU A 270 -34.39 7.59 17.74
N ILE A 271 -33.97 8.57 16.92
CA ILE A 271 -34.12 10.00 17.24
C ILE A 271 -35.59 10.39 17.31
N SER A 272 -36.43 9.87 16.40
CA SER A 272 -37.88 10.13 16.38
C SER A 272 -38.57 9.49 17.57
N ILE A 273 -38.24 8.25 17.94
CA ILE A 273 -38.70 7.57 19.17
C ILE A 273 -38.33 8.42 20.39
N LYS A 274 -37.07 8.83 20.54
CA LYS A 274 -36.62 9.68 21.65
C LYS A 274 -37.32 11.04 21.65
N ALA A 275 -37.60 11.62 20.49
CA ALA A 275 -38.34 12.88 20.36
C ALA A 275 -39.85 12.72 20.63
N PHE A 276 -40.45 11.57 20.31
CA PHE A 276 -41.82 11.23 20.69
C PHE A 276 -41.91 11.00 22.19
N GLU A 277 -41.00 10.25 22.80
CA GLU A 277 -40.92 10.02 24.24
C GLU A 277 -40.72 11.34 25.02
N GLN A 278 -39.84 12.22 24.55
CA GLN A 278 -39.67 13.57 25.12
C GLN A 278 -40.92 14.45 24.94
N LYS A 279 -41.60 14.40 23.80
CA LYS A 279 -42.88 15.11 23.59
C LYS A 279 -44.00 14.56 24.47
N VAL A 280 -44.10 13.24 24.62
CA VAL A 280 -45.04 12.58 25.53
C VAL A 280 -44.75 13.05 26.96
N MET A 281 -43.51 12.92 27.46
CA MET A 281 -43.13 13.43 28.79
C MET A 281 -43.46 14.91 28.98
N ALA A 282 -43.19 15.77 27.99
CA ALA A 282 -43.49 17.20 28.07
C ALA A 282 -45.00 17.50 28.06
N LEU A 283 -45.78 16.78 27.25
CA LEU A 283 -47.24 16.91 27.20
C LEU A 283 -47.92 16.29 28.43
N GLU A 284 -47.37 15.23 29.01
CA GLU A 284 -47.79 14.69 30.30
C GLU A 284 -47.49 15.66 31.44
N GLN A 285 -46.29 16.26 31.49
CA GLN A 285 -45.96 17.31 32.45
C GLN A 285 -46.86 18.54 32.28
N ALA A 286 -47.15 18.97 31.05
CA ALA A 286 -48.09 20.05 30.78
C ALA A 286 -49.52 19.69 31.21
N ARG A 287 -50.01 18.49 30.88
CA ARG A 287 -51.31 17.95 31.31
C ARG A 287 -51.42 17.88 32.82
N ASP A 288 -50.36 17.49 33.52
CA ASP A 288 -50.39 17.29 34.97
C ASP A 288 -50.19 18.61 35.73
N ALA A 289 -49.46 19.59 35.16
CA ALA A 289 -49.51 20.98 35.57
C ALA A 289 -50.90 21.60 35.36
N GLU A 290 -51.56 21.33 34.23
CA GLU A 290 -52.92 21.78 33.91
C GLU A 290 -53.95 21.14 34.87
N LYS A 291 -53.77 19.87 35.27
CA LYS A 291 -54.55 19.23 36.35
C LYS A 291 -54.35 19.95 37.69
N ILE A 292 -53.12 20.31 38.06
CA ILE A 292 -52.84 21.06 39.30
C ILE A 292 -53.47 22.47 39.23
N HIS A 293 -53.42 23.14 38.07
CA HIS A 293 -54.09 24.43 37.87
C HIS A 293 -55.62 24.30 37.97
N ASN A 294 -56.19 23.28 37.34
CA ASN A 294 -57.62 22.95 37.45
C ASN A 294 -58.03 22.61 38.90
N GLN A 295 -57.19 21.91 39.67
CA GLN A 295 -57.42 21.67 41.10
C GLN A 295 -57.44 22.98 41.91
N ASN A 296 -56.52 23.91 41.64
CA ASN A 296 -56.53 25.23 42.27
C ASN A 296 -57.80 26.02 41.91
N HIS A 297 -58.20 26.04 40.63
CA HIS A 297 -59.49 26.63 40.23
C HIS A 297 -60.69 25.93 40.85
N THR A 298 -60.63 24.61 41.08
CA THR A 298 -61.69 23.87 41.78
C THR A 298 -61.79 24.28 43.26
N GLN A 299 -60.65 24.53 43.91
CA GLN A 299 -60.61 25.08 45.28
C GLN A 299 -61.11 26.54 45.32
N ASN A 300 -60.74 27.37 44.34
CA ASN A 300 -61.25 28.74 44.20
C ASN A 300 -62.77 28.74 43.99
N ILE A 301 -63.29 27.91 43.08
CA ILE A 301 -64.73 27.72 42.85
C ILE A 301 -65.44 27.37 44.16
N HIS A 302 -64.91 26.42 44.93
CA HIS A 302 -65.52 26.02 46.19
C HIS A 302 -65.45 27.13 47.25
N ALA A 303 -64.34 27.88 47.33
CA ALA A 303 -64.21 29.03 48.23
C ALA A 303 -65.14 30.20 47.83
N PHE A 304 -65.33 30.45 46.53
CA PHE A 304 -66.29 31.42 46.02
C PHE A 304 -67.74 30.97 46.26
N GLU A 305 -68.07 29.68 46.08
CA GLU A 305 -69.39 29.12 46.42
C GLU A 305 -69.71 29.26 47.90
N GLN A 306 -68.76 28.93 48.80
CA GLN A 306 -68.90 29.16 50.23
C GLN A 306 -69.09 30.65 50.56
N LYS A 307 -68.36 31.54 49.87
CA LYS A 307 -68.43 32.99 50.11
C LYS A 307 -69.70 33.63 49.56
N VAL A 308 -70.21 33.17 48.41
CA VAL A 308 -71.53 33.53 47.89
C VAL A 308 -72.59 33.04 48.87
N ALA A 309 -72.59 31.76 49.26
CA ALA A 309 -73.58 31.22 50.20
C ALA A 309 -73.59 31.95 51.56
N ALA A 310 -72.42 32.36 52.07
CA ALA A 310 -72.33 33.17 53.28
C ALA A 310 -72.91 34.59 53.09
N LEU A 311 -72.58 35.28 51.99
CA LEU A 311 -73.13 36.60 51.68
C LEU A 311 -74.62 36.57 51.33
N GLU A 312 -75.11 35.48 50.73
CA GLU A 312 -76.54 35.24 50.54
C GLU A 312 -77.25 35.01 51.88
N GLN A 313 -76.65 34.26 52.80
CA GLN A 313 -77.18 34.08 54.15
C GLN A 313 -77.22 35.40 54.94
N GLU A 314 -76.20 36.24 54.81
CA GLU A 314 -76.18 37.60 55.39
C GLU A 314 -77.23 38.52 54.72
N ARG A 315 -77.29 38.54 53.39
CA ARG A 315 -78.32 39.27 52.60
C ARG A 315 -79.73 38.84 52.97
N ASP A 316 -79.98 37.56 53.16
CA ASP A 316 -81.33 37.05 53.42
C ASP A 316 -81.73 37.23 54.90
N ALA A 317 -80.77 37.22 55.83
CA ALA A 317 -80.98 37.73 57.18
C ALA A 317 -81.29 39.23 57.19
N GLU A 318 -80.57 40.04 56.39
CA GLU A 318 -80.81 41.48 56.21
C GLU A 318 -82.18 41.75 55.56
N LYS A 319 -82.62 40.92 54.59
CA LYS A 319 -83.97 40.96 54.01
C LYS A 319 -85.06 40.61 55.02
N ILE A 320 -84.83 39.63 55.90
CA ILE A 320 -85.74 39.32 57.01
C ILE A 320 -85.80 40.49 57.99
N HIS A 321 -84.68 41.15 58.29
CA HIS A 321 -84.64 42.34 59.12
C HIS A 321 -85.40 43.51 58.48
N ASN A 322 -85.15 43.77 57.20
CA ASN A 322 -85.87 44.76 56.39
C ASN A 322 -87.37 44.48 56.36
N GLN A 323 -87.81 43.22 56.14
CA GLN A 323 -89.22 42.85 56.17
C GLN A 323 -89.85 43.08 57.56
N ASN A 324 -89.12 42.87 58.65
CA ASN A 324 -89.60 43.23 59.99
C ASN A 324 -89.76 44.76 60.15
N HIS A 325 -88.81 45.56 59.65
CA HIS A 325 -88.97 47.02 59.58
C HIS A 325 -90.12 47.45 58.65
N LEU A 326 -90.37 46.75 57.54
CA LEU A 326 -91.49 47.03 56.64
C LEU A 326 -92.83 46.67 57.30
N ASN A 327 -92.88 45.58 58.08
CA ASN A 327 -94.03 45.22 58.91
C ASN A 327 -94.25 46.25 60.02
N ASN A 328 -93.18 46.78 60.64
CA ASN A 328 -93.27 47.89 61.61
C ASN A 328 -93.78 49.17 60.93
N ILE A 329 -93.24 49.52 59.76
CA ILE A 329 -93.69 50.65 58.93
C ILE A 329 -95.18 50.50 58.61
N GLN A 330 -95.65 49.34 58.14
CA GLN A 330 -97.08 49.09 57.93
C GLN A 330 -97.88 49.15 59.22
N ALA A 331 -97.37 48.64 60.35
CA ALA A 331 -98.06 48.73 61.64
C ALA A 331 -98.10 50.16 62.20
N PHE A 332 -97.13 51.02 61.86
CA PHE A 332 -97.13 52.44 62.16
C PHE A 332 -98.03 53.22 61.18
N GLU A 333 -97.99 52.92 59.88
CA GLU A 333 -98.86 53.53 58.87
C GLU A 333 -100.33 53.15 59.06
N ILE A 334 -100.64 51.93 59.48
CA ILE A 334 -102.00 51.53 59.88
C ILE A 334 -102.42 52.24 61.18
N LYS A 335 -101.50 52.50 62.12
CA LYS A 335 -101.82 53.32 63.32
C LYS A 335 -102.01 54.79 62.97
N VAL A 336 -101.17 55.36 62.12
CA VAL A 336 -101.30 56.72 61.58
C VAL A 336 -102.62 56.83 60.83
N ALA A 337 -102.87 55.99 59.82
CA ALA A 337 -104.12 55.98 59.05
C ALA A 337 -105.35 55.66 59.91
N ALA A 338 -105.24 54.88 60.99
CA ALA A 338 -106.35 54.67 61.93
C ALA A 338 -106.57 55.88 62.85
N LEU A 339 -105.52 56.62 63.25
CA LEU A 339 -105.64 57.87 64.00
C LEU A 339 -106.13 59.02 63.10
N GLU A 340 -105.66 59.11 61.87
CA GLU A 340 -106.17 59.99 60.81
C GLU A 340 -107.63 59.66 60.49
N GLN A 341 -107.98 58.39 60.25
CA GLN A 341 -109.36 58.00 60.02
C GLN A 341 -110.23 58.21 61.26
N GLN A 342 -109.71 57.98 62.48
CA GLN A 342 -110.45 58.28 63.71
C GLN A 342 -110.67 59.79 63.84
N ALA A 343 -109.67 60.63 63.55
CA ALA A 343 -109.82 62.09 63.53
C ALA A 343 -110.78 62.56 62.42
N GLU A 344 -110.65 62.06 61.20
CA GLU A 344 -111.50 62.34 60.03
C GLU A 344 -112.96 61.93 60.30
N HIS A 345 -113.20 60.71 60.77
CA HIS A 345 -114.54 60.19 61.05
C HIS A 345 -115.19 60.89 62.25
N PHE A 346 -114.39 61.30 63.25
CA PHE A 346 -114.82 62.14 64.37
C PHE A 346 -115.13 63.58 63.90
N ASN A 347 -114.34 64.13 62.97
CA ASN A 347 -114.56 65.44 62.34
C ASN A 347 -115.76 65.43 61.37
N GLN A 348 -116.03 64.31 60.70
CA GLN A 348 -117.23 64.12 59.87
C GLN A 348 -118.49 63.91 60.74
N ALA A 349 -118.41 63.13 61.81
CA ALA A 349 -119.49 62.99 62.80
C ALA A 349 -119.81 64.37 63.45
N TRP A 350 -118.77 65.10 63.86
CA TRP A 350 -118.84 66.47 64.34
C TRP A 350 -119.53 67.40 63.35
N ASN A 351 -119.13 67.40 62.07
CA ASN A 351 -119.77 68.24 61.05
C ASN A 351 -121.20 67.80 60.70
N ALA A 352 -121.57 66.52 60.85
CA ALA A 352 -122.94 66.04 60.70
C ALA A 352 -123.83 66.44 61.88
N GLU A 353 -123.36 66.28 63.11
CA GLU A 353 -124.10 66.63 64.35
C GLU A 353 -124.30 68.15 64.48
N LYS A 354 -123.33 68.93 64.00
CA LYS A 354 -123.36 70.39 63.80
C LYS A 354 -124.40 70.87 62.77
N ILE A 355 -124.87 69.99 61.86
CA ILE A 355 -125.94 70.29 60.90
C ILE A 355 -127.31 69.86 61.45
N HIS A 356 -127.39 68.81 62.26
CA HIS A 356 -128.68 68.26 62.71
C HIS A 356 -129.35 69.05 63.85
N ASN A 357 -128.57 69.65 64.76
CA ASN A 357 -129.10 70.18 66.02
C ASN A 357 -129.18 71.73 66.10
N GLN A 358 -130.07 72.33 65.30
CA GLN A 358 -130.67 73.62 65.67
C GLN A 358 -131.67 73.47 66.83
N ASN A 359 -131.17 73.18 68.04
CA ASN A 359 -131.60 73.78 69.32
C ASN A 359 -130.88 73.15 70.54
N HIS A 360 -129.73 73.76 70.88
CA HIS A 360 -129.13 73.82 72.22
C HIS A 360 -128.30 72.64 72.80
N LEU A 361 -127.06 72.58 72.31
CA LEU A 361 -125.80 72.62 73.08
C LEU A 361 -125.74 71.95 74.48
N LYS A 362 -124.84 70.95 74.62
CA LYS A 362 -123.97 70.86 75.82
C LYS A 362 -122.65 70.08 75.70
N ASN A 363 -122.43 69.28 74.65
CA ASN A 363 -121.31 68.32 74.59
C ASN A 363 -120.03 68.80 73.86
N ILE A 364 -119.96 70.06 73.43
CA ILE A 364 -118.96 70.55 72.46
C ILE A 364 -117.50 70.49 72.94
N HIS A 365 -117.16 71.01 74.13
CA HIS A 365 -115.74 71.18 74.51
C HIS A 365 -114.97 69.87 74.76
N ALA A 366 -115.64 68.80 75.22
CA ALA A 366 -114.96 67.53 75.54
C ALA A 366 -114.36 66.82 74.30
N PHE A 367 -114.80 67.22 73.10
CA PHE A 367 -114.29 66.69 71.85
C PHE A 367 -112.94 67.34 71.47
N GLU A 368 -112.68 68.58 71.87
CA GLU A 368 -111.49 69.35 71.44
C GLU A 368 -110.19 68.87 72.13
N GLU A 369 -110.20 68.60 73.44
CA GLU A 369 -109.03 68.04 74.14
C GLU A 369 -108.63 66.67 73.59
N THR A 370 -109.61 65.88 73.14
CA THR A 370 -109.37 64.56 72.55
C THR A 370 -108.58 64.67 71.24
N VAL A 371 -108.86 65.69 70.41
CA VAL A 371 -108.14 65.91 69.14
C VAL A 371 -106.66 66.24 69.40
N ALA A 372 -106.36 67.16 70.31
CA ALA A 372 -104.96 67.57 70.59
C ALA A 372 -104.08 66.42 71.10
N VAL A 373 -104.65 65.46 71.85
CA VAL A 373 -103.93 64.25 72.29
C VAL A 373 -103.66 63.30 71.12
N LEU A 374 -104.61 63.15 70.19
CA LEU A 374 -104.44 62.34 68.98
C LEU A 374 -103.38 62.95 68.05
N GLU A 375 -103.39 64.28 67.85
CA GLU A 375 -102.39 65.01 67.06
C GLU A 375 -100.97 64.83 67.62
N GLN A 376 -100.77 64.93 68.94
CA GLN A 376 -99.44 64.75 69.53
C GLN A 376 -98.96 63.29 69.49
N GLN A 377 -99.87 62.32 69.53
CA GLN A 377 -99.55 60.91 69.28
C GLN A 377 -99.19 60.65 67.81
N LEU A 378 -99.88 61.31 66.88
CA LEU A 378 -99.59 61.27 65.45
C LEU A 378 -98.15 61.73 65.18
N ILE A 379 -97.77 62.92 65.66
CA ILE A 379 -96.41 63.49 65.47
C ILE A 379 -95.31 62.56 66.01
N ASN A 380 -95.53 61.91 67.15
CA ASN A 380 -94.55 60.97 67.71
C ASN A 380 -94.46 59.67 66.88
N LEU A 381 -95.58 59.20 66.34
CA LEU A 381 -95.61 58.07 65.41
C LEU A 381 -94.98 58.42 64.06
N GLU A 382 -95.19 59.63 63.54
CA GLU A 382 -94.55 60.14 62.32
C GLU A 382 -93.03 60.22 62.46
N GLN A 383 -92.51 60.67 63.60
CA GLN A 383 -91.06 60.72 63.86
C GLN A 383 -90.45 59.32 63.97
N LEU A 384 -91.11 58.39 64.64
CA LEU A 384 -90.69 56.98 64.68
C LEU A 384 -90.78 56.32 63.30
N LEU A 385 -91.84 56.59 62.54
CA LEU A 385 -92.04 56.14 61.16
C LEU A 385 -90.96 56.70 60.22
N ALA A 386 -90.54 57.96 60.40
CA ALA A 386 -89.45 58.56 59.65
C ALA A 386 -88.10 57.93 59.99
N ALA A 387 -87.81 57.69 61.27
CA ALA A 387 -86.59 57.00 61.70
C ALA A 387 -86.55 55.54 61.19
N GLU A 388 -87.66 54.81 61.29
CA GLU A 388 -87.82 53.45 60.78
C GLU A 388 -87.69 53.41 59.25
N LYS A 389 -88.22 54.41 58.53
CA LYS A 389 -88.02 54.55 57.07
C LYS A 389 -86.57 54.83 56.68
N ILE A 390 -85.83 55.61 57.47
CA ILE A 390 -84.38 55.82 57.24
C ILE A 390 -83.59 54.54 57.55
N HIS A 391 -83.92 53.81 58.61
CA HIS A 391 -83.28 52.53 58.92
C HIS A 391 -83.57 51.48 57.83
N ASN A 392 -84.83 51.42 57.37
CA ASN A 392 -85.24 50.59 56.24
C ASN A 392 -84.50 50.98 54.94
N GLN A 393 -84.33 52.28 54.64
CA GLN A 393 -83.52 52.74 53.51
C GLN A 393 -82.05 52.30 53.61
N ASN A 394 -81.45 52.34 54.79
CA ASN A 394 -80.10 51.81 55.00
C ASN A 394 -80.03 50.30 54.77
N HIS A 395 -81.01 49.53 55.25
CA HIS A 395 -81.10 48.09 54.94
C HIS A 395 -81.34 47.83 53.44
N VAL A 396 -82.13 48.64 52.73
CA VAL A 396 -82.26 48.56 51.26
C VAL A 396 -80.92 48.82 50.58
N GLN A 397 -80.13 49.80 51.04
CA GLN A 397 -78.78 50.06 50.51
C GLN A 397 -77.81 48.92 50.82
N ASN A 398 -77.84 48.35 52.04
CA ASN A 398 -77.04 47.17 52.39
C ASN A 398 -77.42 45.97 51.51
N ILE A 399 -78.72 45.68 51.35
CA ILE A 399 -79.21 44.60 50.48
C ILE A 399 -78.77 44.83 49.04
N HIS A 400 -78.86 46.06 48.52
CA HIS A 400 -78.38 46.38 47.16
C HIS A 400 -76.87 46.17 47.03
N ALA A 401 -76.07 46.61 48.01
CA ALA A 401 -74.62 46.40 48.03
C ALA A 401 -74.24 44.91 48.16
N PHE A 402 -75.01 44.13 48.93
CA PHE A 402 -74.88 42.67 48.98
C PHE A 402 -75.29 42.02 47.66
N GLU A 403 -76.35 42.48 46.99
CA GLU A 403 -76.81 41.96 45.69
C GLU A 403 -75.83 42.30 44.56
N GLU A 404 -75.25 43.50 44.54
CA GLU A 404 -74.16 43.87 43.62
C GLU A 404 -72.89 43.05 43.90
N THR A 405 -72.53 42.84 45.18
CA THR A 405 -71.36 42.04 45.57
C THR A 405 -71.55 40.56 45.24
N VAL A 406 -72.75 40.01 45.48
CA VAL A 406 -73.12 38.63 45.11
C VAL A 406 -73.12 38.50 43.59
N ALA A 407 -73.78 39.40 42.84
CA ALA A 407 -73.78 39.35 41.38
C ALA A 407 -72.36 39.44 40.78
N LEU A 408 -71.48 40.27 41.34
CA LEU A 408 -70.08 40.35 40.92
C LEU A 408 -69.30 39.06 41.27
N LEU A 409 -69.55 38.47 42.44
CA LEU A 409 -68.95 37.19 42.83
C LEU A 409 -69.51 36.00 42.04
N GLU A 410 -70.79 36.01 41.66
CA GLU A 410 -71.42 35.03 40.77
C GLU A 410 -70.91 35.15 39.34
N GLN A 411 -70.71 36.38 38.84
CA GLN A 411 -70.06 36.62 37.56
C GLN A 411 -68.59 36.12 37.59
N THR A 412 -67.87 36.38 38.67
CA THR A 412 -66.49 35.89 38.87
C THR A 412 -66.46 34.37 38.97
N LEU A 413 -67.36 33.75 39.74
CA LEU A 413 -67.53 32.31 39.89
C LEU A 413 -67.93 31.65 38.58
N THR A 414 -68.74 32.31 37.76
CA THR A 414 -69.13 31.83 36.42
C THR A 414 -67.93 31.88 35.47
N ALA A 415 -67.15 32.96 35.50
CA ALA A 415 -65.89 33.05 34.75
C ALA A 415 -64.89 31.96 35.18
N GLU A 416 -64.72 31.74 36.49
CA GLU A 416 -63.85 30.71 37.08
C GLU A 416 -64.32 29.29 36.70
N LYS A 417 -65.63 29.02 36.73
CA LYS A 417 -66.23 27.77 36.24
C LYS A 417 -66.01 27.54 34.75
N ILE A 418 -66.11 28.59 33.93
CA ILE A 418 -65.79 28.51 32.48
C ILE A 418 -64.29 28.26 32.28
N HIS A 419 -63.41 28.90 33.07
CA HIS A 419 -61.97 28.68 33.03
C HIS A 419 -61.62 27.23 33.39
N ASN A 420 -62.16 26.73 34.50
CA ASN A 420 -62.03 25.33 34.91
C ASN A 420 -62.51 24.34 33.84
N GLN A 421 -63.69 24.56 33.23
CA GLN A 421 -64.17 23.74 32.12
C GLN A 421 -63.27 23.78 30.88
N ASN A 422 -62.60 24.91 30.62
CA ASN A 422 -61.65 25.01 29.52
C ASN A 422 -60.35 24.27 29.84
N HIS A 423 -59.81 24.37 31.07
CA HIS A 423 -58.71 23.50 31.51
C HIS A 423 -59.08 22.01 31.42
N LEU A 424 -60.32 21.63 31.75
CA LEU A 424 -60.76 20.24 31.64
C LEU A 424 -60.75 19.73 30.19
N LYS A 425 -61.15 20.58 29.23
CA LYS A 425 -61.03 20.30 27.79
C LYS A 425 -59.57 20.25 27.34
N ASN A 426 -58.71 21.14 27.84
CA ASN A 426 -57.27 21.12 27.55
C ASN A 426 -56.64 19.82 28.04
N ILE A 427 -56.94 19.38 29.26
CA ILE A 427 -56.48 18.10 29.83
C ILE A 427 -56.91 16.93 28.94
N GLN A 428 -58.18 16.88 28.52
CA GLN A 428 -58.68 15.83 27.62
C GLN A 428 -57.98 15.86 26.25
N ALA A 429 -57.86 17.03 25.62
CA ALA A 429 -57.17 17.19 24.33
C ALA A 429 -55.68 16.80 24.42
N LEU A 430 -55.02 17.11 25.54
CA LEU A 430 -53.66 16.65 25.82
C LEU A 430 -53.59 15.12 26.02
N GLN A 431 -54.57 14.49 26.67
CA GLN A 431 -54.63 13.03 26.80
C GLN A 431 -54.82 12.34 25.44
N GLU A 432 -55.73 12.83 24.60
CA GLU A 432 -55.97 12.31 23.24
C GLU A 432 -54.74 12.50 22.34
N THR A 433 -54.04 13.64 22.49
CA THR A 433 -52.76 13.90 21.79
C THR A 433 -51.65 12.95 22.28
N VAL A 434 -51.51 12.74 23.60
CA VAL A 434 -50.52 11.82 24.17
C VAL A 434 -50.74 10.39 23.66
N ALA A 435 -51.97 9.86 23.76
CA ALA A 435 -52.28 8.51 23.30
C ALA A 435 -51.99 8.30 21.79
N THR A 436 -52.24 9.33 20.97
CA THR A 436 -51.92 9.31 19.53
C THR A 436 -50.40 9.30 19.25
N LEU A 437 -49.62 10.00 20.08
CA LEU A 437 -48.15 10.02 19.98
C LEU A 437 -47.52 8.74 20.54
N GLU A 438 -48.08 8.14 21.59
CA GLU A 438 -47.67 6.85 22.12
C GLU A 438 -47.89 5.72 21.09
N GLN A 439 -49.07 5.70 20.45
CA GLN A 439 -49.35 4.73 19.38
C GLN A 439 -48.40 4.91 18.18
N SER A 440 -48.07 6.15 17.82
CA SER A 440 -47.07 6.45 16.79
C SER A 440 -45.67 5.96 17.18
N CYS A 441 -45.27 6.17 18.44
CA CYS A 441 -43.97 5.76 18.98
C CYS A 441 -43.81 4.23 18.98
N GLU A 442 -44.86 3.49 19.34
CA GLU A 442 -44.81 2.02 19.39
C GLU A 442 -44.76 1.38 17.98
N ALA A 443 -45.43 1.98 16.99
CA ALA A 443 -45.29 1.57 15.59
C ALA A 443 -43.83 1.75 15.09
N GLU A 444 -43.20 2.87 15.46
CA GLU A 444 -41.81 3.16 15.10
C GLU A 444 -40.81 2.21 15.78
N LYS A 445 -41.06 1.85 17.05
CA LYS A 445 -40.30 0.82 17.78
C LYS A 445 -40.41 -0.55 17.11
N PHE A 446 -41.60 -0.92 16.64
CA PHE A 446 -41.81 -2.18 15.92
C PHE A 446 -41.07 -2.22 14.57
N HIS A 447 -41.02 -1.11 13.82
CA HIS A 447 -40.20 -1.04 12.61
C HIS A 447 -38.71 -1.22 12.92
N ASN A 448 -38.17 -0.49 13.90
CA ASN A 448 -36.77 -0.62 14.33
C ASN A 448 -36.40 -2.07 14.70
N GLN A 449 -37.23 -2.75 15.51
CA GLN A 449 -37.00 -4.15 15.89
C GLN A 449 -36.90 -5.11 14.69
N ASN A 450 -37.66 -4.87 13.61
CA ASN A 450 -37.55 -5.68 12.39
C ASN A 450 -36.22 -5.43 11.64
N HIS A 451 -35.75 -4.18 11.55
CA HIS A 451 -34.42 -3.89 11.00
C HIS A 451 -33.30 -4.56 11.82
N VAL A 452 -33.36 -4.47 13.16
CA VAL A 452 -32.40 -5.14 14.06
C VAL A 452 -32.43 -6.66 13.90
N ARG A 453 -33.62 -7.27 13.74
CA ARG A 453 -33.72 -8.72 13.52
C ARG A 453 -33.10 -9.15 12.18
N ASN A 454 -33.32 -8.39 11.12
CA ASN A 454 -32.76 -8.68 9.80
C ASN A 454 -31.22 -8.60 9.83
N ILE A 455 -30.66 -7.59 10.53
CA ILE A 455 -29.21 -7.49 10.79
C ILE A 455 -28.72 -8.71 11.59
N ALA A 456 -29.46 -9.18 12.60
CA ALA A 456 -29.05 -10.32 13.44
C ALA A 456 -29.10 -11.70 12.73
N GLU A 457 -29.98 -11.91 11.75
CA GLU A 457 -29.97 -13.12 10.91
C GLU A 457 -28.86 -13.05 9.85
N TRP A 458 -28.72 -11.89 9.21
CA TRP A 458 -27.62 -11.56 8.29
C TRP A 458 -26.25 -11.86 8.93
N VAL A 459 -26.05 -11.51 10.22
CA VAL A 459 -24.82 -11.74 11.02
C VAL A 459 -24.58 -13.22 11.39
N LYS A 460 -25.54 -14.14 11.18
CA LYS A 460 -25.33 -15.58 11.41
C LYS A 460 -24.89 -16.34 10.17
N THR A 461 -25.46 -15.99 9.02
CA THR A 461 -25.14 -16.61 7.72
C THR A 461 -23.64 -16.56 7.49
N VAL A 462 -23.04 -15.37 7.68
CA VAL A 462 -21.62 -15.08 7.98
C VAL A 462 -20.73 -16.29 8.21
N ARG A 463 -20.70 -16.70 9.48
CA ARG A 463 -19.60 -17.45 10.03
C ARG A 463 -19.59 -18.89 9.54
N TYR A 464 -20.73 -19.36 9.03
CA TYR A 464 -20.89 -20.68 8.42
C TYR A 464 -20.25 -20.77 7.01
N LEU A 465 -20.00 -19.64 6.35
CA LEU A 465 -19.60 -19.59 4.94
C LEU A 465 -18.08 -19.43 4.79
N ASP A 466 -17.47 -18.57 5.61
CA ASP A 466 -16.04 -18.64 5.89
C ASP A 466 -15.64 -20.06 6.35
N GLU A 467 -16.40 -20.67 7.28
CA GLU A 467 -16.22 -22.06 7.76
C GLU A 467 -16.28 -23.14 6.65
N ARG A 468 -16.67 -22.81 5.40
CA ARG A 468 -16.73 -23.73 4.24
C ARG A 468 -15.69 -23.46 3.16
N LEU A 469 -15.42 -22.20 2.84
CA LEU A 469 -14.68 -21.81 1.63
C LEU A 469 -13.26 -22.39 1.60
N PHE A 470 -12.55 -22.28 2.72
CA PHE A 470 -11.20 -22.82 2.87
C PHE A 470 -11.15 -24.33 3.01
N ASP A 471 -12.25 -24.96 3.44
CA ASP A 471 -12.31 -26.41 3.58
C ASP A 471 -12.10 -27.06 2.19
N PHE A 472 -12.61 -26.39 1.14
CA PHE A 472 -12.40 -26.68 -0.28
C PHE A 472 -11.00 -26.30 -0.81
N THR A 473 -10.44 -25.14 -0.43
CA THR A 473 -9.12 -24.65 -0.93
C THR A 473 -8.00 -25.68 -0.76
N LEU A 474 -7.89 -26.26 0.45
CA LEU A 474 -6.85 -27.26 0.78
C LEU A 474 -6.96 -28.51 -0.11
N HIS A 475 -8.19 -28.93 -0.44
CA HIS A 475 -8.42 -30.12 -1.25
C HIS A 475 -7.91 -29.94 -2.69
N ILE A 476 -7.97 -28.72 -3.23
CA ILE A 476 -7.44 -28.38 -4.56
C ILE A 476 -5.90 -28.32 -4.56
N GLU A 477 -5.27 -27.89 -3.46
CA GLU A 477 -3.79 -27.84 -3.38
C GLU A 477 -3.16 -29.24 -3.39
N ALA A 478 -3.75 -30.21 -2.67
CA ALA A 478 -3.32 -31.60 -2.70
C ALA A 478 -3.37 -32.22 -4.12
N LEU A 479 -4.45 -31.96 -4.87
CA LEU A 479 -4.62 -32.43 -6.25
C LEU A 479 -3.60 -31.81 -7.23
N ASN A 480 -3.24 -30.54 -7.03
CA ASN A 480 -2.21 -29.88 -7.84
C ASN A 480 -0.80 -30.47 -7.61
N GLY A 481 -0.52 -31.02 -6.42
CA GLY A 481 0.72 -31.73 -6.13
C GLY A 481 0.90 -32.99 -6.99
N GLU A 482 -0.14 -33.81 -7.11
CA GLU A 482 -0.13 -34.99 -8.00
C GLU A 482 0.02 -34.58 -9.48
N GLN A 483 -0.69 -33.52 -9.90
CA GLN A 483 -0.60 -32.96 -11.26
C GLN A 483 0.84 -32.56 -11.62
N GLN A 484 1.59 -31.92 -10.70
CA GLN A 484 2.98 -31.55 -10.92
C GLN A 484 3.92 -32.77 -11.03
N SER A 485 3.72 -33.80 -10.21
CA SER A 485 4.50 -35.04 -10.28
C SER A 485 4.32 -35.75 -11.64
N ILE A 486 3.09 -35.79 -12.16
CA ILE A 486 2.77 -36.33 -13.47
C ILE A 486 3.43 -35.50 -14.59
N ASN A 487 3.33 -34.17 -14.52
CA ASN A 487 3.94 -33.27 -15.50
C ASN A 487 5.47 -33.38 -15.55
N ALA A 488 6.14 -33.60 -14.41
CA ALA A 488 7.58 -33.83 -14.36
C ALA A 488 7.99 -35.14 -15.08
N ALA A 489 7.21 -36.22 -14.92
CA ALA A 489 7.43 -37.47 -15.63
C ALA A 489 7.22 -37.33 -17.15
N VAL A 490 6.20 -36.57 -17.58
CA VAL A 490 5.94 -36.26 -19.01
C VAL A 490 7.08 -35.42 -19.59
N ALA A 491 7.58 -34.41 -18.86
CA ALA A 491 8.71 -33.60 -19.31
C ALA A 491 10.00 -34.43 -19.52
N HIS A 492 10.25 -35.43 -18.65
CA HIS A 492 11.37 -36.36 -18.82
C HIS A 492 11.23 -37.21 -20.09
N ALA A 493 10.03 -37.74 -20.37
CA ALA A 493 9.74 -38.49 -21.59
C ALA A 493 9.88 -37.63 -22.87
N HIS A 494 9.47 -36.35 -22.83
CA HIS A 494 9.67 -35.40 -23.92
C HIS A 494 11.17 -35.10 -24.16
N ALA A 495 11.98 -34.99 -23.10
CA ALA A 495 13.42 -34.78 -23.22
C ALA A 495 14.14 -35.98 -23.89
N GLU A 496 13.73 -37.22 -23.61
CA GLU A 496 14.21 -38.38 -24.37
C GLU A 496 13.72 -38.36 -25.82
N THR A 497 12.44 -38.04 -26.05
CA THR A 497 11.84 -37.99 -27.40
C THR A 497 12.58 -36.99 -28.31
N HIS A 498 12.96 -35.82 -27.79
CA HIS A 498 13.76 -34.85 -28.55
C HIS A 498 15.19 -35.34 -28.87
N ARG A 499 15.83 -36.15 -28.01
CA ARG A 499 17.12 -36.79 -28.35
C ARG A 499 16.97 -37.76 -29.52
N TRP A 500 15.89 -38.54 -29.55
CA TRP A 500 15.60 -39.45 -30.67
C TRP A 500 15.29 -38.68 -31.97
N GLN A 501 14.57 -37.55 -31.89
CA GLN A 501 14.32 -36.68 -33.05
C GLN A 501 15.61 -36.07 -33.60
N ALA A 502 16.47 -35.49 -32.76
CA ALA A 502 17.75 -34.93 -33.21
C ALA A 502 18.66 -35.98 -33.86
N HIS A 503 18.61 -37.23 -33.40
CA HIS A 503 19.33 -38.35 -34.03
C HIS A 503 18.74 -38.71 -35.40
N ALA A 504 17.40 -38.68 -35.54
CA ALA A 504 16.72 -38.90 -36.82
C ALA A 504 16.99 -37.77 -37.83
N GLU A 505 17.04 -36.51 -37.40
CA GLU A 505 17.39 -35.36 -38.25
C GLU A 505 18.82 -35.47 -38.80
N HIS A 506 19.79 -35.89 -37.99
CA HIS A 506 21.16 -36.13 -38.47
C HIS A 506 21.20 -37.25 -39.52
N LEU A 507 20.45 -38.33 -39.30
CA LEU A 507 20.31 -39.42 -40.27
C LEU A 507 19.68 -38.93 -41.60
N HIS A 508 18.70 -38.02 -41.51
CA HIS A 508 18.04 -37.40 -42.66
C HIS A 508 18.98 -36.46 -43.43
N ALA A 509 19.84 -35.72 -42.72
CA ALA A 509 20.86 -34.87 -43.32
C ALA A 509 21.88 -35.68 -44.13
N ASP A 510 22.32 -36.84 -43.64
CA ASP A 510 23.24 -37.72 -44.35
C ASP A 510 22.60 -38.40 -45.57
N VAL A 511 21.29 -38.72 -45.53
CA VAL A 511 20.51 -39.15 -46.71
C VAL A 511 20.44 -38.05 -47.77
N ASN A 512 20.10 -36.82 -47.39
CA ASN A 512 20.06 -35.68 -48.31
C ASN A 512 21.44 -35.40 -48.95
N ARG A 513 22.53 -35.66 -48.22
CA ARG A 513 23.91 -35.54 -48.71
C ARG A 513 24.23 -36.55 -49.82
N LEU A 514 23.67 -37.75 -49.76
CA LEU A 514 23.77 -38.76 -50.83
C LEU A 514 22.94 -38.36 -52.06
N GLU A 515 21.74 -37.79 -51.87
CA GLU A 515 20.94 -37.26 -52.97
C GLU A 515 21.63 -36.09 -53.69
N GLU A 516 22.29 -35.19 -52.96
CA GLU A 516 23.07 -34.10 -53.56
C GLU A 516 24.19 -34.61 -54.48
N VAL A 517 24.88 -35.69 -54.09
CA VAL A 517 25.92 -36.32 -54.94
C VAL A 517 25.30 -36.90 -56.21
N LEU A 518 24.12 -37.54 -56.12
CA LEU A 518 23.36 -38.02 -57.28
C LEU A 518 22.91 -36.86 -58.20
N GLN A 519 22.40 -35.75 -57.64
CA GLN A 519 21.98 -34.60 -58.44
C GLN A 519 23.14 -33.86 -59.12
N ARG A 520 24.31 -33.79 -58.50
CA ARG A 520 25.53 -33.19 -59.08
C ARG A 520 26.04 -33.95 -60.32
N VAL A 521 25.74 -35.24 -60.45
CA VAL A 521 26.01 -36.03 -61.68
C VAL A 521 25.06 -35.63 -62.83
N HIS A 522 23.86 -35.13 -62.54
CA HIS A 522 22.81 -34.85 -63.55
C HIS A 522 22.81 -33.42 -64.11
N LYS A 523 23.25 -32.41 -63.36
CA LYS A 523 23.20 -30.98 -63.77
C LYS A 523 24.46 -30.46 -64.50
N LYS A 524 25.01 -31.27 -65.41
CA LYS A 524 26.09 -30.84 -66.34
C LYS A 524 25.58 -30.30 -67.69
N ALA A 525 24.27 -30.13 -67.82
CA ALA A 525 23.58 -29.58 -68.99
C ALA A 525 22.94 -28.21 -68.69
N SER A 526 22.63 -27.45 -69.75
CA SER A 526 21.83 -26.21 -69.72
C SER A 526 22.46 -24.97 -69.07
N TYR A 527 23.66 -24.60 -69.56
CA TYR A 527 24.01 -23.18 -69.69
C TYR A 527 23.02 -22.45 -70.63
N ARG A 528 22.92 -21.12 -70.51
CA ARG A 528 22.07 -20.17 -71.28
C ARG A 528 20.59 -20.07 -70.82
N ALA A 529 20.29 -19.03 -70.04
CA ALA A 529 18.95 -18.44 -69.99
C ALA A 529 19.02 -16.93 -69.67
N ILE A 530 19.38 -16.57 -68.43
CA ILE A 530 19.19 -15.20 -67.91
C ILE A 530 20.54 -14.61 -67.44
N ARG A 531 21.12 -13.72 -68.27
CA ARG A 531 22.26 -12.85 -67.93
C ARG A 531 22.03 -11.43 -68.50
N PHE A 532 20.81 -10.93 -68.40
CA PHE A 532 20.41 -9.64 -68.97
C PHE A 532 19.32 -9.00 -68.10
N ILE A 533 19.45 -7.69 -67.83
CA ILE A 533 18.54 -6.83 -67.03
C ILE A 533 18.58 -7.13 -65.52
N LYS A 534 18.89 -6.19 -64.61
CA LYS A 534 19.51 -4.84 -64.71
C LYS A 534 20.19 -4.51 -63.36
N ASN A 535 21.16 -3.60 -63.32
CA ASN A 535 21.96 -3.28 -62.13
C ASN A 535 21.41 -2.09 -61.28
N SER A 536 21.84 -2.02 -60.02
CA SER A 536 21.75 -0.92 -59.02
C SER A 536 22.72 0.27 -59.36
N PRO A 537 23.13 1.24 -58.47
CA PRO A 537 22.76 1.62 -57.06
C PRO A 537 22.71 3.18 -56.76
N GLN A 538 22.82 3.60 -55.46
CA GLN A 538 23.22 4.94 -54.87
C GLN A 538 22.16 6.08 -54.68
N ALA A 539 22.39 7.20 -53.94
CA ALA A 539 22.84 7.48 -52.52
C ALA A 539 22.91 9.04 -52.21
N ILE A 540 23.34 9.47 -50.98
CA ILE A 540 23.96 10.82 -50.59
C ILE A 540 22.98 12.05 -50.45
N THR A 541 23.04 13.09 -49.54
CA THR A 541 23.91 13.58 -48.41
C THR A 541 23.20 14.49 -47.34
N ASN A 542 23.67 14.46 -46.08
CA ASN A 542 23.97 15.52 -45.05
C ASN A 542 23.16 16.84 -44.74
N THR A 543 22.75 16.96 -43.45
CA THR A 543 22.85 18.06 -42.41
C THR A 543 22.68 19.58 -42.64
N PHE A 544 22.04 20.29 -41.67
CA PHE A 544 22.37 21.66 -41.16
C PHE A 544 21.90 21.92 -39.68
N LYS A 545 22.03 23.13 -39.09
CA LYS A 545 22.05 23.40 -37.61
C LYS A 545 21.14 24.55 -37.06
N LYS A 546 20.52 24.37 -35.85
CA LYS A 546 20.29 25.31 -34.67
C LYS A 546 19.64 26.73 -34.87
N PRO A 547 19.28 27.55 -33.82
CA PRO A 547 18.91 27.31 -32.39
C PRO A 547 17.77 28.21 -31.75
N ASN A 548 17.42 27.94 -30.48
CA ASN A 548 17.13 28.87 -29.33
C ASN A 548 15.77 29.59 -29.04
N ARG A 549 15.34 29.38 -27.77
CA ARG A 549 14.77 30.30 -26.72
C ARG A 549 13.48 31.12 -26.91
N HIS A 550 12.62 31.09 -25.87
CA HIS A 550 12.23 32.28 -25.06
C HIS A 550 11.82 31.86 -23.61
N GLU A 551 11.47 32.80 -22.72
CA GLU A 551 11.65 32.68 -21.25
C GLU A 551 10.61 33.53 -20.44
N ARG A 552 10.35 33.19 -19.14
CA ARG A 552 9.84 34.06 -18.01
C ARG A 552 8.32 34.38 -17.87
N PRO A 553 7.83 34.89 -16.69
CA PRO A 553 8.20 34.55 -15.29
C PRO A 553 7.08 34.67 -14.18
N LEU A 554 7.39 34.20 -12.95
CA LEU A 554 6.99 34.72 -11.60
C LEU A 554 5.49 34.74 -11.19
N THR A 555 5.09 34.73 -9.90
CA THR A 555 5.78 34.78 -8.57
C THR A 555 5.60 33.41 -7.80
N THR A 556 5.62 33.19 -6.46
CA THR A 556 5.69 34.02 -5.22
C THR A 556 6.28 33.25 -4.00
N GLU A 557 6.61 34.02 -2.95
CA GLU A 557 6.79 33.79 -1.50
C GLU A 557 6.14 32.59 -0.76
N HIS A 558 6.59 32.17 0.44
CA HIS A 558 7.92 32.19 1.11
C HIS A 558 7.83 31.45 2.47
N PHE A 559 8.63 30.41 2.71
CA PHE A 559 9.00 29.93 4.07
C PHE A 559 10.41 29.33 3.99
N ALA A 560 11.22 29.47 5.05
CA ALA A 560 12.66 29.27 4.98
C ALA A 560 13.13 27.87 5.43
N THR A 561 13.97 27.24 4.60
CA THR A 561 14.76 26.03 4.87
C THR A 561 16.17 26.17 4.27
N PRO A 562 17.16 25.34 4.64
CA PRO A 562 18.55 25.48 4.18
C PRO A 562 18.73 25.39 2.65
N ASP A 563 19.87 25.87 2.15
CA ASP A 563 20.21 25.98 0.72
C ASP A 563 20.36 24.61 0.03
N THR A 564 19.36 24.24 -0.78
CA THR A 564 19.30 22.98 -1.54
C THR A 564 19.69 23.13 -3.01
N SER A 565 20.52 24.12 -3.37
CA SER A 565 20.86 24.41 -4.78
C SER A 565 21.97 23.53 -5.40
N TYR A 566 22.59 22.64 -4.62
CA TYR A 566 23.73 21.82 -5.06
C TYR A 566 23.32 20.51 -5.76
N ASN A 567 23.99 20.18 -6.86
CA ASN A 567 23.98 18.83 -7.42
C ASN A 567 24.82 17.91 -6.50
N VAL A 568 24.16 17.00 -5.78
CA VAL A 568 24.77 16.19 -4.71
C VAL A 568 25.78 15.13 -5.19
N HIS A 569 25.90 14.94 -6.51
CA HIS A 569 26.95 14.12 -7.13
C HIS A 569 28.01 14.96 -7.89
N ASP A 570 27.98 16.30 -7.78
CA ASP A 570 28.98 17.16 -8.42
C ASP A 570 30.27 17.23 -7.60
N TYR A 571 31.25 16.43 -8.03
CA TYR A 571 32.58 16.41 -7.42
C TYR A 571 33.34 17.74 -7.59
N THR A 572 33.03 18.53 -8.63
CA THR A 572 33.59 19.87 -8.83
C THR A 572 33.16 20.82 -7.71
N ALA A 573 31.88 20.78 -7.35
CA ALA A 573 31.32 21.58 -6.26
C ALA A 573 31.84 21.13 -4.89
N TRP A 574 32.08 19.83 -4.71
CA TRP A 574 32.73 19.27 -3.52
C TRP A 574 34.19 19.73 -3.39
N LEU A 575 34.99 19.57 -4.45
CA LEU A 575 36.39 20.02 -4.51
C LEU A 575 36.53 21.54 -4.31
N ALA A 576 35.62 22.34 -4.87
CA ALA A 576 35.62 23.80 -4.71
C ALA A 576 35.40 24.26 -3.25
N ARG A 577 34.95 23.36 -2.35
CA ARG A 577 34.67 23.66 -0.94
C ARG A 577 35.57 22.92 0.05
N TYR A 578 36.06 21.73 -0.31
CA TYR A 578 36.85 20.85 0.58
C TYR A 578 38.22 20.44 0.01
N GLY A 579 38.56 20.86 -1.21
CA GLY A 579 39.83 20.54 -1.88
C GLY A 579 40.98 21.53 -1.66
N ASP A 580 40.75 22.68 -1.01
CA ASP A 580 41.83 23.63 -0.67
C ASP A 580 42.52 23.24 0.65
N MET A 581 43.71 22.65 0.54
CA MET A 581 44.52 22.22 1.67
C MET A 581 45.49 23.31 2.19
N SER A 582 45.49 24.52 1.62
CA SER A 582 46.51 25.55 1.87
C SER A 582 46.69 25.93 3.35
N GLN A 583 45.61 25.89 4.13
CA GLN A 583 45.65 26.13 5.58
C GLN A 583 46.07 24.88 6.36
N ALA A 584 45.57 23.71 5.97
CA ALA A 584 45.85 22.43 6.63
C ALA A 584 47.34 22.06 6.58
N LEU A 585 48.01 22.27 5.43
CA LEU A 585 49.43 22.00 5.25
C LEU A 585 50.31 22.77 6.28
N GLN A 586 49.93 23.99 6.67
CA GLN A 586 50.66 24.75 7.69
C GLN A 586 50.51 24.14 9.09
N VAL A 587 49.33 23.60 9.41
CA VAL A 587 49.06 22.89 10.67
C VAL A 587 49.86 21.58 10.73
N PHE A 588 49.89 20.81 9.64
CA PHE A 588 50.65 19.56 9.54
C PHE A 588 52.16 19.80 9.77
N GLN A 589 52.74 20.86 9.18
CA GLN A 589 54.13 21.27 9.46
C GLN A 589 54.39 21.68 10.93
N GLY A 590 53.36 22.03 11.69
CA GLY A 590 53.43 22.23 13.13
C GLY A 590 53.41 20.89 13.89
N GLN A 591 52.48 20.01 13.53
CA GLN A 591 52.27 18.71 14.18
C GLN A 591 53.44 17.74 14.00
N ILE A 592 54.03 17.64 12.81
CA ILE A 592 55.19 16.75 12.55
C ILE A 592 56.36 17.05 13.51
N LYS A 593 56.52 18.30 13.95
CA LYS A 593 57.61 18.74 14.86
C LYS A 593 57.40 18.30 16.31
N THR A 594 56.23 17.75 16.68
CA THR A 594 55.96 17.26 18.04
C THR A 594 55.95 15.74 18.14
N TRP A 595 56.09 15.02 17.01
CA TRP A 595 56.06 13.56 16.98
C TRP A 595 57.37 12.97 17.51
N ALA A 596 57.27 12.03 18.46
CA ALA A 596 58.43 11.32 19.01
C ALA A 596 59.01 10.25 18.05
N ILE A 597 58.24 9.84 17.05
CA ILE A 597 58.61 8.87 16.02
C ILE A 597 58.24 9.47 14.67
N THR A 598 59.20 9.51 13.74
CA THR A 598 59.00 10.00 12.37
C THR A 598 59.33 8.86 11.41
N PRO A 599 58.35 8.00 11.05
CA PRO A 599 58.60 6.87 10.17
C PRO A 599 59.04 7.34 8.78
N THR A 600 60.11 6.76 8.24
CA THR A 600 60.52 7.01 6.85
C THR A 600 59.65 6.18 5.91
N ILE A 601 59.16 6.79 4.84
CA ILE A 601 58.36 6.11 3.79
C ILE A 601 59.14 6.12 2.48
N ALA A 602 59.35 4.94 1.87
CA ALA A 602 59.86 4.85 0.51
C ALA A 602 58.71 4.88 -0.50
N ILE A 603 58.89 5.59 -1.61
CA ILE A 603 57.98 5.53 -2.76
C ILE A 603 58.66 4.66 -3.83
N LEU A 604 58.01 3.57 -4.23
CA LEU A 604 58.45 2.73 -5.35
C LEU A 604 57.85 3.28 -6.64
N MET A 605 58.72 3.65 -7.59
CA MET A 605 58.32 4.17 -8.91
C MET A 605 59.05 3.42 -10.04
N PRO A 606 58.58 2.24 -10.45
CA PRO A 606 59.03 1.59 -11.69
C PRO A 606 58.71 2.51 -12.88
N THR A 607 59.67 2.70 -13.80
CA THR A 607 59.57 3.71 -14.88
C THR A 607 59.89 3.11 -16.24
N TYR A 608 59.03 3.31 -17.25
CA TYR A 608 59.32 2.91 -18.63
C TYR A 608 58.66 3.84 -19.66
N ASN A 609 59.47 4.54 -20.47
CA ASN A 609 59.03 5.37 -21.61
C ASN A 609 57.96 6.44 -21.30
N THR A 610 57.82 6.83 -20.04
CA THR A 610 56.90 7.86 -19.56
C THR A 610 57.11 9.21 -20.28
N THR A 611 56.03 9.95 -20.59
CA THR A 611 56.17 11.31 -21.15
C THR A 611 56.85 12.24 -20.13
N SER A 612 57.63 13.23 -20.60
CA SER A 612 58.33 14.16 -19.71
C SER A 612 57.38 14.86 -18.74
N VAL A 613 56.26 15.39 -19.24
CA VAL A 613 55.27 16.12 -18.44
C VAL A 613 54.66 15.26 -17.33
N CYS A 614 54.44 13.96 -17.58
CA CYS A 614 53.91 13.07 -16.56
C CYS A 614 54.97 12.69 -15.52
N LEU A 615 56.18 12.34 -15.97
CA LEU A 615 57.29 11.93 -15.10
C LEU A 615 57.82 13.09 -14.22
N GLU A 616 57.88 14.30 -14.77
CA GLU A 616 58.26 15.51 -14.02
C GLU A 616 57.18 15.82 -12.96
N ALA A 617 55.89 15.76 -13.31
CA ALA A 617 54.80 15.94 -12.35
C ALA A 617 54.76 14.86 -11.25
N ALA A 618 55.04 13.60 -11.58
CA ALA A 618 55.12 12.50 -10.60
C ALA A 618 56.20 12.77 -9.55
N ILE A 619 57.45 13.02 -10.00
CA ILE A 619 58.59 13.33 -9.11
C ILE A 619 58.34 14.62 -8.32
N GLU A 620 57.74 15.65 -8.93
CA GLU A 620 57.43 16.91 -8.27
C GLU A 620 56.31 16.78 -7.21
N SER A 621 55.35 15.86 -7.39
CA SER A 621 54.34 15.57 -6.35
C SER A 621 54.93 14.92 -5.10
N VAL A 622 56.03 14.16 -5.23
CA VAL A 622 56.80 13.61 -4.11
C VAL A 622 57.71 14.69 -3.48
N LEU A 623 58.31 15.57 -4.29
CA LEU A 623 59.09 16.71 -3.79
C LEU A 623 58.23 17.74 -3.03
N ALA A 624 56.96 17.89 -3.39
CA ALA A 624 56.00 18.80 -2.76
C ALA A 624 55.43 18.31 -1.42
N GLN A 625 55.80 17.11 -0.96
CA GLN A 625 55.23 16.51 0.26
C GLN A 625 55.55 17.32 1.52
N VAL A 626 54.51 17.63 2.28
CA VAL A 626 54.59 18.36 3.56
C VAL A 626 55.31 17.56 4.66
N TYR A 627 55.29 16.24 4.54
CA TYR A 627 56.04 15.31 5.38
C TYR A 627 57.44 15.08 4.78
N PRO A 628 58.55 15.38 5.49
CA PRO A 628 59.87 15.42 4.87
C PRO A 628 60.63 14.08 4.87
N PHE A 629 60.19 13.11 5.68
CA PHE A 629 60.91 11.85 5.92
C PHE A 629 60.52 10.78 4.89
N TRP A 630 61.03 10.93 3.66
CA TRP A 630 60.80 9.98 2.58
C TRP A 630 62.04 9.73 1.72
N GLU A 631 61.98 8.67 0.91
CA GLU A 631 62.93 8.36 -0.15
C GLU A 631 62.18 7.91 -1.42
N LEU A 632 62.59 8.38 -2.59
CA LEU A 632 61.94 8.02 -3.87
C LEU A 632 62.84 7.03 -4.60
N CYS A 633 62.40 5.79 -4.76
CA CYS A 633 63.15 4.70 -5.34
C CYS A 633 62.68 4.44 -6.77
N ILE A 634 63.43 4.95 -7.74
CA ILE A 634 63.10 4.91 -9.17
C ILE A 634 63.88 3.79 -9.86
N ALA A 635 63.18 2.91 -10.57
CA ALA A 635 63.79 1.91 -11.44
C ALA A 635 63.40 2.15 -12.91
N ASP A 636 64.34 2.69 -13.70
CA ASP A 636 64.18 2.80 -15.16
C ASP A 636 64.36 1.41 -15.78
N ASP A 637 63.28 0.84 -16.33
CA ASP A 637 63.24 -0.50 -16.93
C ASP A 637 63.74 -0.50 -18.38
N ALA A 638 64.93 0.07 -18.57
CA ALA A 638 65.58 0.27 -19.87
C ALA A 638 64.72 1.06 -20.87
N SER A 639 64.21 2.24 -20.48
CA SER A 639 63.49 3.15 -21.37
C SER A 639 64.27 3.44 -22.65
N THR A 640 63.59 3.36 -23.79
CA THR A 640 64.14 3.76 -25.09
C THR A 640 64.16 5.27 -25.27
N GLU A 641 63.25 5.99 -24.59
CA GLU A 641 63.11 7.44 -24.72
C GLU A 641 64.19 8.21 -23.91
N PRO A 642 65.09 8.98 -24.57
CA PRO A 642 66.25 9.56 -23.89
C PRO A 642 65.92 10.57 -22.78
N HIS A 643 64.74 11.22 -22.83
CA HIS A 643 64.36 12.20 -21.81
C HIS A 643 64.09 11.55 -20.45
N VAL A 644 63.58 10.31 -20.40
CA VAL A 644 63.26 9.62 -19.14
C VAL A 644 64.49 9.54 -18.25
N ARG A 645 65.58 8.99 -18.80
CA ARG A 645 66.86 8.90 -18.10
C ARG A 645 67.44 10.26 -17.73
N ALA A 646 67.36 11.25 -18.62
CA ALA A 646 67.86 12.59 -18.35
C ALA A 646 67.09 13.29 -17.22
N ILE A 647 65.78 13.11 -17.14
CA ILE A 647 64.90 13.65 -16.08
C ILE A 647 65.20 12.99 -14.73
N ILE A 648 65.28 11.66 -14.69
CA ILE A 648 65.60 10.90 -13.47
C ILE A 648 66.98 11.33 -12.93
N GLN A 649 67.99 11.43 -13.81
CA GLN A 649 69.32 11.91 -13.44
C GLN A 649 69.33 13.38 -12.99
N ARG A 650 68.48 14.24 -13.59
CA ARG A 650 68.34 15.66 -13.22
C ARG A 650 67.83 15.82 -11.79
N TYR A 651 66.77 15.11 -11.38
CA TYR A 651 66.24 15.24 -10.02
C TYR A 651 67.13 14.54 -8.97
N ALA A 652 67.69 13.36 -9.28
CA ALA A 652 68.59 12.66 -8.37
C ALA A 652 69.93 13.39 -8.11
N ALA A 653 70.32 14.32 -8.99
CA ALA A 653 71.45 15.22 -8.77
C ALA A 653 71.11 16.44 -7.89
N VAL A 654 69.83 16.69 -7.60
CA VAL A 654 69.33 17.86 -6.84
C VAL A 654 68.81 17.47 -5.45
N ASP A 655 68.18 16.30 -5.30
CA ASP A 655 67.74 15.77 -4.00
C ASP A 655 68.26 14.34 -3.75
N SER A 656 69.09 14.19 -2.73
CA SER A 656 69.70 12.92 -2.32
C SER A 656 68.71 11.87 -1.80
N ARG A 657 67.44 12.23 -1.55
CA ARG A 657 66.36 11.28 -1.22
C ARG A 657 65.89 10.49 -2.44
N ILE A 658 66.23 10.93 -3.66
CA ILE A 658 65.87 10.28 -4.91
C ILE A 658 66.95 9.27 -5.29
N LYS A 659 66.67 7.99 -5.04
CA LYS A 659 67.52 6.83 -5.37
C LYS A 659 67.12 6.29 -6.73
N THR A 660 68.10 5.90 -7.55
CA THR A 660 67.85 5.52 -8.94
C THR A 660 68.63 4.29 -9.36
N VAL A 661 67.99 3.39 -10.11
CA VAL A 661 68.64 2.28 -10.81
C VAL A 661 68.23 2.29 -12.27
N PHE A 662 69.23 2.13 -13.16
CA PHE A 662 69.04 2.10 -14.61
C PHE A 662 69.28 0.68 -15.10
N ARG A 663 68.20 -0.03 -15.43
CA ARG A 663 68.27 -1.42 -15.85
C ARG A 663 68.78 -1.51 -17.29
N THR A 664 69.48 -2.60 -17.62
CA THR A 664 70.10 -2.80 -18.94
C THR A 664 69.21 -3.59 -19.91
N GLN A 665 68.10 -4.15 -19.41
CA GLN A 665 67.12 -4.92 -20.16
C GLN A 665 65.74 -4.66 -19.54
N ASN A 666 64.72 -4.46 -20.38
CA ASN A 666 63.33 -4.39 -19.93
C ASN A 666 62.95 -5.72 -19.29
N GLY A 667 62.50 -5.68 -18.03
CA GLY A 667 62.08 -6.84 -17.23
C GLY A 667 60.58 -6.84 -16.92
N HIS A 668 59.85 -5.86 -17.44
CA HIS A 668 58.45 -5.58 -17.12
C HIS A 668 58.23 -5.19 -15.64
N ILE A 669 56.97 -4.86 -15.32
CA ILE A 669 56.59 -4.11 -14.13
C ILE A 669 57.04 -4.78 -12.82
N SER A 670 56.89 -6.10 -12.67
CA SER A 670 57.28 -6.80 -11.43
C SER A 670 58.78 -6.76 -11.18
N ILE A 671 59.61 -6.98 -12.21
CA ILE A 671 61.07 -6.94 -12.07
C ILE A 671 61.55 -5.50 -11.86
N ALA A 672 60.93 -4.51 -12.52
CA ALA A 672 61.20 -3.09 -12.29
C ALA A 672 60.91 -2.69 -10.84
N SER A 673 59.73 -3.05 -10.31
CA SER A 673 59.34 -2.80 -8.92
C SER A 673 60.26 -3.52 -7.92
N ASN A 674 60.73 -4.73 -8.24
CA ASN A 674 61.74 -5.43 -7.42
C ASN A 674 63.09 -4.70 -7.43
N SER A 675 63.57 -4.20 -8.57
CA SER A 675 64.79 -3.37 -8.62
C SER A 675 64.63 -2.03 -7.90
N ALA A 676 63.43 -1.47 -7.82
CA ALA A 676 63.16 -0.32 -6.96
C ALA A 676 63.13 -0.71 -5.46
N LEU A 677 62.56 -1.86 -5.12
CA LEU A 677 62.55 -2.43 -3.76
C LEU A 677 63.96 -2.71 -3.21
N GLU A 678 64.92 -3.03 -4.07
CA GLU A 678 66.34 -3.21 -3.70
C GLU A 678 66.99 -1.91 -3.19
N LEU A 679 66.52 -0.73 -3.62
CA LEU A 679 67.03 0.58 -3.20
C LEU A 679 66.55 1.00 -1.80
N VAL A 680 65.49 0.38 -1.29
CA VAL A 680 64.78 0.83 -0.08
C VAL A 680 65.58 0.61 1.22
N SER A 681 65.72 1.66 2.01
CA SER A 681 66.11 1.63 3.42
C SER A 681 64.99 2.03 4.39
N ALA A 682 63.85 2.53 3.90
CA ALA A 682 62.67 2.82 4.71
C ALA A 682 61.97 1.56 5.27
N ASP A 683 61.31 1.71 6.42
CA ASP A 683 60.52 0.63 7.06
C ASP A 683 59.20 0.34 6.33
N TYR A 684 58.67 1.33 5.57
CA TYR A 684 57.47 1.22 4.76
C TYR A 684 57.71 1.62 3.30
N VAL A 685 56.95 0.99 2.41
CA VAL A 685 56.97 1.15 0.94
C VAL A 685 55.58 1.49 0.45
N ALA A 686 55.42 2.68 -0.13
CA ALA A 686 54.25 3.13 -0.87
C ALA A 686 54.44 2.84 -2.38
N LEU A 687 53.37 2.41 -3.06
CA LEU A 687 53.38 2.12 -4.49
C LEU A 687 52.78 3.28 -5.29
N MET A 688 53.47 3.70 -6.36
CA MET A 688 53.07 4.83 -7.20
C MET A 688 53.51 4.62 -8.66
N ASP A 689 52.57 4.75 -9.61
CA ASP A 689 52.88 4.70 -11.03
C ASP A 689 53.60 5.96 -11.52
N HIS A 690 54.49 5.79 -12.51
CA HIS A 690 55.43 6.80 -12.99
C HIS A 690 54.79 8.04 -13.65
N ASP A 691 53.50 7.98 -13.99
CA ASP A 691 52.72 9.06 -14.60
C ASP A 691 51.61 9.60 -13.70
N ASP A 692 51.42 9.08 -12.49
CA ASP A 692 50.41 9.57 -11.56
C ASP A 692 50.97 10.64 -10.61
N VAL A 693 50.13 11.20 -9.74
CA VAL A 693 50.53 12.17 -8.71
C VAL A 693 49.83 11.90 -7.38
N ILE A 694 50.52 12.18 -6.28
CA ILE A 694 49.99 12.12 -4.91
C ILE A 694 49.69 13.52 -4.36
N THR A 695 48.73 13.64 -3.43
CA THR A 695 48.42 14.94 -2.79
C THR A 695 49.57 15.41 -1.90
N PRO A 696 49.79 16.72 -1.71
CA PRO A 696 50.92 17.24 -0.89
C PRO A 696 50.94 16.80 0.58
N ASP A 697 49.84 16.24 1.09
CA ASP A 697 49.68 15.68 2.43
C ASP A 697 49.60 14.14 2.48
N ALA A 698 49.74 13.44 1.35
CA ALA A 698 49.64 11.99 1.27
C ALA A 698 50.59 11.26 2.25
N LEU A 699 51.87 11.62 2.24
CA LEU A 699 52.85 11.02 3.14
C LEU A 699 52.70 11.50 4.60
N TYR A 700 52.04 12.63 4.84
CA TYR A 700 51.69 13.06 6.20
C TYR A 700 50.63 12.14 6.79
N TRP A 701 49.55 11.83 6.06
CA TRP A 701 48.51 10.94 6.57
C TRP A 701 49.01 9.50 6.72
N VAL A 702 49.81 8.98 5.78
CA VAL A 702 50.45 7.67 5.93
C VAL A 702 51.34 7.62 7.18
N ALA A 703 52.18 8.63 7.40
CA ALA A 703 53.03 8.71 8.59
C ALA A 703 52.21 8.91 9.88
N ARG A 704 51.07 9.62 9.81
CA ARG A 704 50.13 9.80 10.93
C ARG A 704 49.48 8.47 11.32
N THR A 705 49.01 7.69 10.35
CA THR A 705 48.46 6.34 10.58
C THR A 705 49.51 5.41 11.21
N ILE A 706 50.76 5.43 10.74
CA ILE A 706 51.87 4.66 11.36
C ILE A 706 52.19 5.15 12.78
N TYR A 707 52.02 6.44 13.08
CA TYR A 707 52.25 7.01 14.41
C TYR A 707 51.14 6.63 15.41
N ASP A 708 49.88 6.67 14.98
CA ASP A 708 48.73 6.33 15.81
C ASP A 708 48.51 4.81 15.93
N HIS A 709 48.93 4.03 14.92
CA HIS A 709 48.84 2.56 14.84
C HIS A 709 50.21 1.92 14.54
N PRO A 710 51.18 1.86 15.49
CA PRO A 710 52.52 1.32 15.25
C PRO A 710 52.57 -0.14 14.79
N GLU A 711 51.53 -0.92 15.10
CA GLU A 711 51.31 -2.30 14.67
C GLU A 711 51.10 -2.43 13.15
N VAL A 712 50.62 -1.38 12.47
CA VAL A 712 50.12 -1.43 11.09
C VAL A 712 51.10 -2.08 10.11
N GLN A 713 50.59 -2.93 9.24
CA GLN A 713 51.37 -3.64 8.22
C GLN A 713 51.01 -3.20 6.80
N LEU A 714 49.77 -2.78 6.58
CA LEU A 714 49.21 -2.37 5.30
C LEU A 714 48.33 -1.12 5.48
N ILE A 715 48.51 -0.12 4.64
CA ILE A 715 47.67 1.07 4.56
C ILE A 715 47.21 1.25 3.10
N TYR A 716 45.99 1.73 2.89
CA TYR A 716 45.53 2.21 1.59
C TYR A 716 44.69 3.49 1.75
N SER A 717 44.49 4.23 0.66
CA SER A 717 43.72 5.47 0.64
C SER A 717 42.60 5.45 -0.40
N ASP A 718 41.67 6.39 -0.29
CA ASP A 718 40.81 6.78 -1.42
C ASP A 718 41.65 7.32 -2.59
N GLU A 719 41.06 7.27 -3.79
CA GLU A 719 41.65 7.71 -5.06
C GLU A 719 40.63 8.48 -5.92
N ASP A 720 41.10 9.36 -6.80
CA ASP A 720 40.30 9.86 -7.93
C ASP A 720 41.10 9.84 -9.23
N LYS A 721 40.51 10.35 -10.32
CA LYS A 721 41.13 10.34 -11.65
C LYS A 721 41.47 11.74 -12.13
N LEU A 722 42.63 11.86 -12.78
CA LEU A 722 43.11 13.08 -13.41
C LEU A 722 42.94 12.98 -14.93
N ASN A 723 42.19 13.90 -15.54
CA ASN A 723 42.04 13.92 -17.00
C ASN A 723 43.26 14.57 -17.70
N VAL A 724 43.26 14.59 -19.04
CA VAL A 724 44.38 15.13 -19.83
C VAL A 724 44.53 16.66 -19.76
N GLN A 725 43.57 17.35 -19.13
CA GLN A 725 43.58 18.79 -18.83
C GLN A 725 44.11 19.09 -17.41
N GLY A 726 44.28 18.07 -16.56
CA GLY A 726 44.63 18.24 -15.14
C GLY A 726 43.43 18.44 -14.22
N GLU A 727 42.21 18.17 -14.69
CA GLU A 727 40.98 18.26 -13.89
C GLU A 727 40.70 16.92 -13.20
N ARG A 728 40.25 16.99 -11.93
CA ARG A 728 39.97 15.81 -11.08
C ARG A 728 38.52 15.37 -11.21
N TYR A 729 38.28 14.07 -11.37
CA TYR A 729 36.95 13.49 -11.57
C TYR A 729 36.85 12.04 -11.08
N GLY A 730 35.62 11.53 -10.92
CA GLY A 730 35.35 10.12 -10.63
C GLY A 730 36.01 9.58 -9.35
N PRO A 731 35.76 10.18 -8.17
CA PRO A 731 36.33 9.72 -6.91
C PRO A 731 35.81 8.33 -6.53
N TYR A 732 36.72 7.48 -6.08
CA TYR A 732 36.41 6.24 -5.41
C TYR A 732 36.69 6.40 -3.91
N PHE A 733 35.61 6.71 -3.18
CA PHE A 733 35.52 6.70 -1.74
C PHE A 733 35.27 5.24 -1.28
N LYS A 734 36.35 4.56 -0.90
CA LYS A 734 36.45 3.15 -0.56
C LYS A 734 35.90 2.87 0.83
N SER A 735 35.51 1.62 1.09
CA SER A 735 35.28 1.18 2.47
C SER A 735 36.61 1.03 3.21
N ASP A 736 36.51 0.90 4.54
CA ASP A 736 37.55 0.25 5.33
C ASP A 736 37.65 -1.24 4.95
N TRP A 737 38.51 -2.00 5.64
CA TRP A 737 38.91 -3.34 5.19
C TRP A 737 37.71 -4.28 4.99
N ASN A 738 37.56 -4.76 3.75
CA ASN A 738 36.39 -5.46 3.26
C ASN A 738 36.82 -6.70 2.47
N PRO A 739 37.13 -7.81 3.15
CA PRO A 739 37.81 -8.95 2.54
C PRO A 739 37.05 -9.57 1.36
N GLU A 740 35.71 -9.71 1.41
CA GLU A 740 34.95 -10.30 0.29
C GLU A 740 34.87 -9.34 -0.92
N LEU A 741 34.74 -8.02 -0.69
CA LEU A 741 34.84 -7.04 -1.78
C LEU A 741 36.23 -7.06 -2.42
N PHE A 742 37.27 -7.21 -1.59
CA PHE A 742 38.65 -7.29 -2.05
C PHE A 742 38.88 -8.54 -2.91
N MET A 743 38.26 -9.68 -2.57
CA MET A 743 38.29 -10.89 -3.39
C MET A 743 37.54 -10.72 -4.72
N SER A 744 36.49 -9.91 -4.75
CA SER A 744 35.79 -9.52 -5.98
C SER A 744 36.60 -8.55 -6.86
N HIS A 745 37.37 -7.61 -6.28
CA HIS A 745 38.32 -6.77 -7.03
C HIS A 745 39.38 -6.10 -6.14
N ASN A 746 40.53 -5.77 -6.72
CA ASN A 746 41.49 -4.90 -6.06
C ASN A 746 40.90 -3.48 -5.89
N PHE A 747 40.79 -3.02 -4.65
CA PHE A 747 40.57 -1.61 -4.30
C PHE A 747 41.74 -1.00 -3.50
N ILE A 748 42.72 -1.80 -3.06
CA ILE A 748 43.92 -1.29 -2.40
C ILE A 748 44.72 -0.43 -3.38
N CYS A 749 44.98 -0.98 -4.57
CA CYS A 749 45.60 -0.30 -5.71
C CYS A 749 46.74 0.66 -5.31
N HIS A 750 46.65 1.92 -5.72
CA HIS A 750 47.53 3.01 -5.34
C HIS A 750 46.69 4.09 -4.63
N LEU A 751 47.07 4.65 -3.49
CA LEU A 751 48.33 4.54 -2.76
C LEU A 751 48.33 3.39 -1.73
N GLY A 752 48.65 2.16 -2.17
CA GLY A 752 48.92 1.04 -1.25
C GLY A 752 50.30 1.17 -0.59
N VAL A 753 50.35 1.08 0.74
CA VAL A 753 51.58 1.20 1.54
C VAL A 753 51.77 -0.03 2.42
N TYR A 754 52.97 -0.61 2.42
CA TYR A 754 53.28 -1.91 2.99
C TYR A 754 54.56 -1.84 3.83
N LYS A 755 54.70 -2.69 4.85
CA LYS A 755 55.93 -2.83 5.64
C LYS A 755 57.03 -3.52 4.79
N THR A 756 58.15 -2.82 4.56
CA THR A 756 59.23 -3.24 3.64
C THR A 756 59.76 -4.64 3.95
N ALA A 757 59.95 -4.94 5.24
CA ALA A 757 60.43 -6.25 5.68
C ALA A 757 59.49 -7.40 5.29
N LYS A 758 58.17 -7.16 5.30
CA LYS A 758 57.17 -8.16 4.94
C LYS A 758 57.15 -8.41 3.43
N ILE A 759 57.15 -7.38 2.58
CA ILE A 759 57.26 -7.56 1.11
C ILE A 759 58.52 -8.40 0.78
N ARG A 760 59.66 -8.06 1.39
CA ARG A 760 60.92 -8.80 1.19
C ARG A 760 60.80 -10.27 1.64
N SER A 761 60.12 -10.56 2.75
CA SER A 761 59.86 -11.93 3.19
C SER A 761 58.94 -12.74 2.26
N LEU A 762 58.08 -12.05 1.49
CA LEU A 762 57.19 -12.63 0.48
C LEU A 762 57.85 -12.80 -0.91
N GLY A 763 59.11 -12.42 -1.05
CA GLY A 763 59.85 -12.48 -2.33
C GLY A 763 59.57 -11.33 -3.31
N GLY A 764 58.88 -10.27 -2.88
CA GLY A 764 58.56 -9.12 -3.74
C GLY A 764 57.41 -9.38 -4.73
N PHE A 765 57.47 -8.73 -5.87
CA PHE A 765 56.51 -8.84 -6.97
C PHE A 765 56.82 -10.08 -7.83
N ASP A 766 55.79 -10.80 -8.28
CA ASP A 766 55.93 -12.02 -9.10
C ASP A 766 55.70 -11.72 -10.59
N PRO A 767 56.73 -11.83 -11.46
CA PRO A 767 56.60 -11.60 -12.91
C PRO A 767 55.61 -12.54 -13.61
N ALA A 768 55.23 -13.66 -12.99
CA ALA A 768 54.14 -14.50 -13.52
C ALA A 768 52.75 -13.81 -13.45
N PHE A 769 52.69 -12.56 -12.99
CA PHE A 769 51.50 -11.72 -12.83
C PHE A 769 51.66 -10.30 -13.38
N ASP A 770 52.61 -10.00 -14.28
CA ASP A 770 52.72 -8.67 -14.90
C ASP A 770 51.40 -8.21 -15.55
N GLY A 771 50.82 -7.12 -15.03
CA GLY A 771 49.46 -6.63 -15.34
C GLY A 771 48.42 -6.86 -14.24
N ALA A 772 48.76 -7.66 -13.22
CA ALA A 772 47.98 -7.94 -12.01
C ALA A 772 48.86 -8.05 -10.75
N GLN A 773 50.11 -7.59 -10.82
CA GLN A 773 51.17 -7.89 -9.86
C GLN A 773 50.93 -7.29 -8.47
N ASP A 774 50.28 -6.13 -8.39
CA ASP A 774 49.99 -5.44 -7.12
C ASP A 774 48.85 -6.15 -6.38
N TYR A 775 47.86 -6.65 -7.11
CA TYR A 775 46.78 -7.48 -6.53
C TYR A 775 47.32 -8.84 -6.07
N ASN A 776 48.21 -9.47 -6.85
CA ASN A 776 48.92 -10.68 -6.43
C ASN A 776 49.77 -10.45 -5.17
N LEU A 777 50.49 -9.32 -5.08
CA LEU A 777 51.25 -8.94 -3.90
C LEU A 777 50.32 -8.72 -2.70
N ALA A 778 49.26 -7.92 -2.87
CA ALA A 778 48.29 -7.62 -1.81
C ALA A 778 47.61 -8.90 -1.27
N LEU A 779 47.14 -9.80 -2.16
CA LEU A 779 46.57 -11.10 -1.79
C LEU A 779 47.55 -11.98 -0.99
N ARG A 780 48.82 -12.04 -1.41
CA ARG A 780 49.89 -12.73 -0.63
C ARG A 780 50.18 -12.03 0.69
N TYR A 781 50.06 -10.70 0.74
CA TYR A 781 50.36 -9.89 1.91
C TYR A 781 49.31 -10.08 3.01
N VAL A 782 48.04 -9.85 2.70
CA VAL A 782 46.90 -9.98 3.64
C VAL A 782 46.76 -11.42 4.17
N ALA A 783 47.20 -12.43 3.41
CA ALA A 783 47.26 -13.82 3.86
C ALA A 783 48.32 -14.10 4.95
N THR A 784 49.12 -13.10 5.37
CA THR A 784 50.15 -13.25 6.41
C THR A 784 50.04 -12.25 7.56
N ILE A 785 48.97 -11.46 7.60
CA ILE A 785 48.65 -10.47 8.64
C ILE A 785 47.20 -10.68 9.08
N THR A 786 46.75 -9.88 10.03
CA THR A 786 45.39 -9.89 10.57
C THR A 786 44.62 -8.63 10.18
N ASP A 787 43.29 -8.70 10.21
CA ASP A 787 42.42 -7.61 9.71
C ASP A 787 42.68 -6.24 10.37
N HIS A 788 43.08 -6.21 11.66
CA HIS A 788 43.40 -4.96 12.37
C HIS A 788 44.78 -4.35 12.03
N GLU A 789 45.66 -5.13 11.40
CA GLU A 789 46.96 -4.66 10.87
C GLU A 789 46.81 -3.95 9.51
N ILE A 790 45.59 -3.88 8.98
CA ILE A 790 45.20 -3.20 7.74
C ILE A 790 44.44 -1.93 8.11
N GLN A 791 44.89 -0.77 7.61
CA GLN A 791 44.31 0.53 7.93
C GLN A 791 43.92 1.27 6.65
N HIS A 792 42.79 1.98 6.70
CA HIS A 792 42.29 2.80 5.61
C HIS A 792 42.43 4.28 5.95
N ILE A 793 42.81 5.10 4.97
CA ILE A 793 42.78 6.55 5.07
C ILE A 793 41.65 7.05 4.15
N PRO A 794 40.48 7.45 4.67
CA PRO A 794 39.34 7.91 3.88
C PRO A 794 39.54 9.35 3.38
N ARG A 795 40.64 9.57 2.66
CA ARG A 795 41.02 10.83 2.01
C ARG A 795 41.62 10.49 0.66
N ILE A 796 41.29 11.29 -0.36
CA ILE A 796 41.84 11.14 -1.70
C ILE A 796 43.32 11.54 -1.67
N LEU A 797 44.24 10.57 -1.56
CA LEU A 797 45.68 10.82 -1.52
C LEU A 797 46.38 10.57 -2.87
N TYR A 798 45.67 9.96 -3.83
CA TYR A 798 46.19 9.53 -5.13
C TYR A 798 45.30 10.03 -6.29
N HIS A 799 45.91 10.47 -7.39
CA HIS A 799 45.22 10.93 -8.60
C HIS A 799 45.69 10.11 -9.82
N TRP A 800 44.86 9.16 -10.27
CA TRP A 800 45.17 8.22 -11.35
C TRP A 800 44.94 8.84 -12.74
N ARG A 801 45.97 8.93 -13.59
CA ARG A 801 45.90 9.66 -14.86
C ARG A 801 45.22 8.86 -15.96
N ALA A 802 44.12 9.40 -16.47
CA ALA A 802 43.27 8.78 -17.48
C ALA A 802 43.78 8.97 -18.92
N MET A 803 45.04 8.61 -19.18
CA MET A 803 45.63 8.65 -20.53
C MET A 803 45.09 7.50 -21.43
N PRO A 804 45.04 7.65 -22.77
CA PRO A 804 44.79 6.53 -23.68
C PRO A 804 45.83 5.41 -23.46
N GLY A 805 45.39 4.14 -23.36
CA GLY A 805 46.25 3.02 -22.94
C GLY A 805 46.40 2.83 -21.42
N SER A 806 45.93 3.78 -20.59
CA SER A 806 45.94 3.65 -19.13
C SER A 806 44.77 2.80 -18.63
N THR A 807 45.03 1.91 -17.67
CA THR A 807 44.02 1.09 -16.99
C THR A 807 42.98 1.95 -16.26
N ALA A 808 43.29 3.21 -15.96
CA ALA A 808 42.35 4.20 -15.42
C ALA A 808 41.11 4.41 -16.31
N ASN A 809 41.22 4.19 -17.64
CA ASN A 809 40.10 4.23 -18.58
C ASN A 809 39.31 2.91 -18.68
N GLY A 810 39.73 1.86 -17.98
CA GLY A 810 39.09 0.54 -17.91
C GLY A 810 40.05 -0.58 -18.32
N ILE A 811 39.82 -1.80 -17.81
CA ILE A 811 40.71 -2.94 -18.09
C ILE A 811 40.71 -3.38 -19.56
N HIS A 812 39.73 -2.94 -20.36
CA HIS A 812 39.70 -3.16 -21.81
C HIS A 812 40.92 -2.58 -22.55
N GLU A 813 41.64 -1.62 -21.96
CA GLU A 813 42.93 -1.13 -22.46
C GLU A 813 44.06 -2.16 -22.28
N LYS A 814 43.92 -3.11 -21.34
CA LYS A 814 44.89 -4.18 -21.03
C LYS A 814 44.19 -5.55 -20.84
N PRO A 815 43.55 -6.13 -21.87
CA PRO A 815 42.71 -7.34 -21.74
C PRO A 815 43.49 -8.61 -21.35
N TYR A 816 44.82 -8.58 -21.37
CA TYR A 816 45.67 -9.67 -20.87
C TYR A 816 45.74 -9.74 -19.33
N ALA A 817 45.34 -8.67 -18.62
CA ALA A 817 45.39 -8.60 -17.17
C ALA A 817 44.28 -9.43 -16.48
N GLU A 818 43.08 -9.49 -17.04
CA GLU A 818 41.91 -10.15 -16.42
C GLU A 818 42.13 -11.66 -16.13
N PRO A 819 42.74 -12.47 -17.03
CA PRO A 819 43.15 -13.84 -16.71
C PRO A 819 44.17 -13.95 -15.57
N LEU A 820 45.04 -12.94 -15.39
CA LEU A 820 46.06 -12.90 -14.33
C LEU A 820 45.46 -12.47 -12.99
N ILE A 821 44.50 -11.52 -12.99
CA ILE A 821 43.68 -11.13 -11.84
C ILE A 821 42.93 -12.36 -11.29
N ARG A 822 42.24 -13.11 -12.16
CA ARG A 822 41.58 -14.36 -11.77
C ARG A 822 42.57 -15.37 -11.18
N LYS A 823 43.68 -15.63 -11.88
CA LYS A 823 44.75 -16.55 -11.45
C LYS A 823 45.33 -16.18 -10.07
N ALA A 824 45.41 -14.89 -9.74
CA ALA A 824 45.93 -14.44 -8.45
C ALA A 824 44.97 -14.83 -7.30
N VAL A 825 43.67 -14.65 -7.52
CA VAL A 825 42.61 -15.05 -6.57
C VAL A 825 42.49 -16.57 -6.45
N GLU A 826 42.54 -17.29 -7.56
CA GLU A 826 42.61 -18.77 -7.59
C GLU A 826 43.79 -19.28 -6.74
N GLN A 827 44.98 -18.68 -6.87
CA GLN A 827 46.15 -19.03 -6.06
C GLN A 827 46.01 -18.64 -4.59
N ALA A 828 45.43 -17.48 -4.27
CA ALA A 828 45.21 -17.04 -2.89
C ALA A 828 44.23 -17.98 -2.14
N LEU A 829 43.16 -18.42 -2.81
CA LEU A 829 42.21 -19.39 -2.28
C LEU A 829 42.84 -20.77 -2.10
N LEU A 830 43.59 -21.24 -3.11
CA LEU A 830 44.32 -22.51 -3.06
C LEU A 830 45.38 -22.52 -1.93
N ALA A 831 46.08 -21.40 -1.70
CA ALA A 831 47.04 -21.26 -0.60
C ALA A 831 46.38 -21.29 0.79
N LYS A 832 45.15 -20.80 0.91
CA LYS A 832 44.30 -20.96 2.12
C LYS A 832 43.66 -22.36 2.24
N GLY A 833 43.85 -23.25 1.25
CA GLY A 833 43.22 -24.57 1.19
C GLY A 833 41.72 -24.53 0.87
N VAL A 834 41.19 -23.38 0.42
CA VAL A 834 39.77 -23.15 0.16
C VAL A 834 39.45 -23.55 -1.28
N ALA A 835 38.51 -24.48 -1.44
CA ALA A 835 37.98 -24.85 -2.75
C ALA A 835 36.89 -23.84 -3.17
N ALA A 836 37.06 -23.25 -4.35
CA ALA A 836 36.11 -22.29 -4.94
C ALA A 836 36.27 -22.27 -6.46
N GLU A 837 35.21 -21.84 -7.14
CA GLU A 837 35.24 -21.42 -8.54
C GLU A 837 35.44 -19.89 -8.59
N VAL A 838 36.27 -19.40 -9.52
CA VAL A 838 36.50 -17.96 -9.73
C VAL A 838 36.22 -17.64 -11.19
N THR A 839 35.32 -16.69 -11.45
CA THR A 839 34.93 -16.28 -12.82
C THR A 839 35.02 -14.77 -12.98
N ALA A 840 35.34 -14.31 -14.19
CA ALA A 840 35.28 -12.89 -14.52
C ALA A 840 33.80 -12.43 -14.55
N HIS A 841 33.53 -11.23 -14.03
CA HIS A 841 32.16 -10.74 -13.93
C HIS A 841 31.64 -10.28 -15.29
N ALA A 842 30.52 -10.86 -15.75
CA ALA A 842 30.02 -10.70 -17.12
C ALA A 842 29.67 -9.25 -17.54
N ILE A 843 29.50 -8.32 -16.58
CA ILE A 843 29.12 -6.92 -16.81
C ILE A 843 30.19 -5.93 -16.30
N LEU A 844 31.11 -6.37 -15.43
CA LEU A 844 32.13 -5.50 -14.81
C LEU A 844 33.54 -6.00 -15.18
N PRO A 845 34.17 -5.41 -16.22
CA PRO A 845 35.48 -5.85 -16.71
C PRO A 845 36.54 -5.82 -15.62
N GLY A 846 37.23 -6.94 -15.40
CA GLY A 846 38.31 -7.07 -14.41
C GLY A 846 37.85 -7.30 -12.97
N ALA A 847 36.54 -7.28 -12.70
CA ALA A 847 35.98 -7.77 -11.44
C ALA A 847 35.68 -9.28 -11.52
N LEU A 848 35.55 -9.93 -10.38
CA LEU A 848 35.38 -11.36 -10.24
C LEU A 848 34.14 -11.72 -9.41
N ARG A 849 33.50 -12.85 -9.76
CA ARG A 849 32.69 -13.64 -8.83
C ARG A 849 33.55 -14.76 -8.26
N VAL A 850 33.65 -14.83 -6.94
CA VAL A 850 34.10 -16.03 -6.21
C VAL A 850 32.85 -16.83 -5.81
N ARG A 851 32.88 -18.13 -6.04
CA ARG A 851 31.84 -19.07 -5.62
C ARG A 851 32.47 -20.19 -4.81
N TYR A 852 32.30 -20.16 -3.50
CA TYR A 852 32.87 -21.18 -2.62
C TYR A 852 32.24 -22.56 -2.85
N ALA A 853 33.05 -23.62 -2.76
CA ALA A 853 32.56 -24.99 -2.97
C ALA A 853 31.83 -25.51 -1.73
N LEU A 854 30.61 -26.02 -1.92
CA LEU A 854 29.86 -26.70 -0.85
C LEU A 854 30.50 -28.05 -0.48
N PRO A 855 30.42 -28.47 0.80
CA PRO A 855 30.95 -29.75 1.24
C PRO A 855 30.17 -30.93 0.65
N LYS A 856 30.86 -32.05 0.39
CA LYS A 856 30.26 -33.29 -0.16
C LYS A 856 29.08 -33.81 0.67
N CYS A 857 29.12 -33.60 1.98
CA CYS A 857 27.98 -33.75 2.87
C CYS A 857 27.50 -32.35 3.20
N LEU A 858 26.37 -31.93 2.61
CA LEU A 858 25.74 -30.65 2.93
C LEU A 858 25.40 -30.57 4.42
N PRO A 859 25.55 -29.40 5.09
CA PRO A 859 24.95 -29.17 6.40
C PRO A 859 23.41 -29.15 6.29
N LEU A 860 22.70 -29.38 7.41
CA LEU A 860 21.24 -29.15 7.41
C LEU A 860 20.95 -27.65 7.57
N VAL A 861 20.11 -27.10 6.70
CA VAL A 861 19.54 -25.75 6.85
C VAL A 861 18.16 -25.85 7.49
N SER A 862 17.87 -25.04 8.51
CA SER A 862 16.51 -24.79 8.99
C SER A 862 16.03 -23.43 8.51
N ILE A 863 15.05 -23.41 7.61
CA ILE A 863 14.42 -22.18 7.10
C ILE A 863 13.32 -21.76 8.09
N VAL A 864 13.48 -20.64 8.76
CA VAL A 864 12.52 -20.11 9.75
C VAL A 864 11.66 -19.03 9.11
N ILE A 865 10.33 -19.16 9.20
CA ILE A 865 9.37 -18.22 8.61
C ILE A 865 8.30 -17.83 9.64
N PRO A 866 8.36 -16.63 10.25
CA PRO A 866 7.27 -16.12 11.07
C PRO A 866 6.10 -15.65 10.20
N THR A 867 4.87 -15.93 10.61
CA THR A 867 3.66 -15.59 9.86
C THR A 867 2.50 -15.24 10.80
N ARG A 868 1.60 -14.37 10.33
CA ARG A 868 0.24 -14.20 10.88
C ARG A 868 -0.69 -13.75 9.76
N ASN A 869 -1.89 -14.33 9.69
CA ASN A 869 -2.97 -13.99 8.76
C ASN A 869 -2.53 -13.72 7.31
N GLY A 870 -1.61 -14.55 6.81
CA GLY A 870 -0.76 -14.23 5.67
C GLY A 870 -0.83 -15.21 4.50
N PHE A 871 -1.90 -16.01 4.39
CA PHE A 871 -2.02 -17.15 3.47
C PHE A 871 -1.40 -16.92 2.08
N SER A 872 -1.88 -15.93 1.32
CA SER A 872 -1.45 -15.69 -0.07
C SER A 872 0.02 -15.30 -0.22
N LEU A 873 0.66 -14.82 0.84
CA LEU A 873 2.07 -14.46 0.89
C LEU A 873 2.90 -15.68 1.31
N LEU A 874 2.54 -16.29 2.44
CA LEU A 874 3.17 -17.50 2.96
C LEU A 874 3.16 -18.62 1.91
N LYS A 875 2.05 -18.79 1.20
CA LYS A 875 1.91 -19.76 0.11
C LYS A 875 2.90 -19.49 -1.02
N ARG A 876 3.00 -18.25 -1.51
CA ARG A 876 3.99 -17.86 -2.54
C ARG A 876 5.41 -18.12 -2.05
N CYS A 877 5.71 -17.74 -0.81
CA CYS A 877 7.03 -17.93 -0.19
C CYS A 877 7.38 -19.43 -0.17
N VAL A 878 6.58 -20.24 0.53
CA VAL A 878 6.78 -21.69 0.71
C VAL A 878 6.82 -22.42 -0.63
N GLU A 879 5.86 -22.20 -1.53
CA GLU A 879 5.85 -22.85 -2.84
C GLU A 879 7.04 -22.44 -3.70
N SER A 880 7.48 -21.17 -3.67
CA SER A 880 8.67 -20.74 -4.40
C SER A 880 9.95 -21.39 -3.86
N ILE A 881 10.06 -21.58 -2.54
CA ILE A 881 11.17 -22.30 -1.92
C ILE A 881 11.13 -23.77 -2.36
N LEU A 882 9.98 -24.44 -2.22
CA LEU A 882 9.82 -25.86 -2.55
C LEU A 882 10.01 -26.18 -4.04
N ALA A 883 9.58 -25.30 -4.95
CA ALA A 883 9.60 -25.54 -6.39
C ALA A 883 10.87 -25.02 -7.09
N LYS A 884 11.60 -24.06 -6.50
CA LYS A 884 12.79 -23.44 -7.14
C LYS A 884 14.11 -23.73 -6.45
N THR A 885 14.17 -24.18 -5.20
CA THR A 885 15.45 -24.27 -4.46
C THR A 885 16.21 -25.57 -4.75
N ASP A 886 17.36 -25.46 -5.41
CA ASP A 886 18.22 -26.61 -5.75
C ASP A 886 18.99 -27.19 -4.54
N TYR A 887 19.04 -26.47 -3.42
CA TYR A 887 19.67 -26.95 -2.19
C TYR A 887 18.78 -28.01 -1.52
N THR A 888 19.20 -29.28 -1.51
CA THR A 888 18.30 -30.40 -1.18
C THR A 888 18.17 -30.74 0.31
N LYS A 889 19.07 -30.25 1.18
CA LYS A 889 19.11 -30.64 2.60
C LYS A 889 18.62 -29.52 3.52
N PHE A 890 17.31 -29.26 3.49
CA PHE A 890 16.66 -28.30 4.39
C PHE A 890 15.43 -28.89 5.11
N GLU A 891 15.11 -28.29 6.24
CA GLU A 891 13.79 -28.31 6.88
C GLU A 891 13.22 -26.89 6.92
N MET A 892 11.91 -26.73 7.11
CA MET A 892 11.24 -25.43 7.27
C MET A 892 10.45 -25.40 8.57
N ILE A 893 10.55 -24.29 9.31
CA ILE A 893 9.93 -24.08 10.61
C ILE A 893 9.09 -22.81 10.51
N ILE A 894 7.78 -23.00 10.35
CA ILE A 894 6.83 -21.91 10.18
C ILE A 894 6.25 -21.59 11.56
N ILE A 895 6.49 -20.39 12.08
CA ILE A 895 5.94 -19.97 13.37
C ILE A 895 4.73 -19.05 13.16
N ASP A 896 3.56 -19.61 13.44
CA ASP A 896 2.27 -18.95 13.43
C ASP A 896 2.09 -18.09 14.69
N ASN A 897 2.09 -16.77 14.55
CA ASN A 897 1.83 -15.85 15.66
C ASN A 897 0.32 -15.70 15.93
N GLY A 898 -0.34 -16.83 16.19
CA GLY A 898 -1.75 -16.91 16.50
C GLY A 898 -2.63 -16.40 15.35
N SER A 899 -2.47 -16.95 14.15
CA SER A 899 -3.40 -16.65 13.06
C SER A 899 -4.82 -17.02 13.47
N ASP A 900 -5.73 -16.12 13.19
CA ASP A 900 -7.16 -16.16 13.53
C ASP A 900 -8.06 -16.10 12.29
N ASP A 901 -7.53 -15.73 11.13
CA ASP A 901 -8.18 -16.02 9.85
C ASP A 901 -8.16 -17.53 9.58
N PHE A 902 -9.29 -18.03 9.08
CA PHE A 902 -9.48 -19.45 8.83
C PHE A 902 -8.50 -19.93 7.75
N ILE A 903 -8.37 -19.21 6.63
CA ILE A 903 -7.60 -19.60 5.43
C ILE A 903 -6.12 -19.90 5.75
N ALA A 904 -5.50 -19.16 6.67
CA ALA A 904 -4.15 -19.46 7.14
C ALA A 904 -4.05 -20.80 7.92
N GLN A 905 -5.02 -21.12 8.79
CA GLN A 905 -4.86 -22.18 9.81
C GLN A 905 -4.70 -23.61 9.25
N ARG A 906 -5.47 -24.02 8.24
CA ARG A 906 -5.29 -25.33 7.56
C ARG A 906 -4.39 -25.25 6.33
N TYR A 907 -3.97 -24.07 5.85
CA TYR A 907 -2.77 -24.04 5.01
C TYR A 907 -1.54 -24.41 5.85
N LEU A 908 -1.47 -23.92 7.08
CA LEU A 908 -0.48 -24.40 8.06
C LEU A 908 -0.64 -25.92 8.31
N THR A 909 -1.84 -26.43 8.59
CA THR A 909 -2.07 -27.90 8.74
C THR A 909 -1.79 -28.71 7.47
N TYR A 910 -1.95 -28.14 6.27
CA TYR A 910 -1.56 -28.78 5.01
C TYR A 910 -0.05 -28.92 4.91
N LEU A 911 0.70 -27.88 5.27
CA LEU A 911 2.16 -27.91 5.23
C LEU A 911 2.75 -28.92 6.22
N GLU A 912 2.09 -29.22 7.34
CA GLU A 912 2.48 -30.31 8.26
C GLU A 912 2.42 -31.72 7.62
N ALA A 913 1.85 -31.88 6.43
CA ALA A 913 1.91 -33.13 5.67
C ALA A 913 3.26 -33.37 4.97
N ASP A 914 4.06 -32.31 4.71
CA ASP A 914 5.44 -32.45 4.22
C ASP A 914 6.39 -32.66 5.40
N GLN A 915 7.07 -33.81 5.42
CA GLN A 915 7.97 -34.20 6.51
C GLN A 915 9.18 -33.27 6.71
N ARG A 916 9.44 -32.34 5.78
CA ARG A 916 10.45 -31.28 5.92
C ARG A 916 9.93 -30.08 6.70
N ILE A 917 8.61 -29.92 6.86
CA ILE A 917 8.01 -28.74 7.46
C ILE A 917 7.57 -29.05 8.89
N THR A 918 7.65 -28.04 9.77
CA THR A 918 7.11 -28.08 11.13
C THR A 918 6.42 -26.75 11.40
N VAL A 919 5.15 -26.80 11.78
CA VAL A 919 4.42 -25.60 12.23
C VAL A 919 4.55 -25.47 13.75
N LEU A 920 4.77 -24.26 14.23
CA LEU A 920 4.78 -23.89 15.64
C LEU A 920 3.75 -22.80 15.86
N ARG A 921 2.87 -22.94 16.86
CA ARG A 921 1.95 -21.86 17.24
C ARG A 921 2.50 -21.03 18.40
N ASP A 922 2.24 -19.72 18.35
CA ASP A 922 2.53 -18.78 19.42
C ASP A 922 1.52 -17.64 19.47
N ASP A 923 0.50 -17.77 20.31
CA ASP A 923 -0.57 -16.77 20.50
C ASP A 923 -0.14 -15.54 21.35
N SER A 924 1.15 -15.33 21.61
CA SER A 924 1.64 -14.14 22.34
C SER A 924 1.59 -12.86 21.49
N PRO A 925 1.65 -11.66 22.11
CA PRO A 925 1.67 -10.40 21.36
C PRO A 925 2.84 -10.32 20.38
N PHE A 926 2.58 -9.81 19.16
CA PHE A 926 3.54 -9.83 18.06
C PHE A 926 4.91 -9.23 18.43
N ASN A 927 5.93 -10.09 18.39
CA ASN A 927 7.33 -9.75 18.64
C ASN A 927 8.18 -10.62 17.69
N TYR A 928 8.63 -10.02 16.59
CA TYR A 928 9.36 -10.70 15.52
C TYR A 928 10.64 -11.37 16.02
N ALA A 929 11.37 -10.69 16.92
CA ALA A 929 12.56 -11.20 17.55
C ALA A 929 12.27 -12.45 18.42
N ALA A 930 11.23 -12.42 19.25
CA ALA A 930 10.82 -13.55 20.09
C ALA A 930 10.40 -14.77 19.26
N LEU A 931 9.61 -14.54 18.21
CA LEU A 931 9.10 -15.59 17.32
C LEU A 931 10.25 -16.33 16.62
N ASN A 932 11.18 -15.58 16.02
CA ASN A 932 12.36 -16.17 15.38
C ASN A 932 13.23 -16.91 16.39
N ASN A 933 13.51 -16.33 17.56
CA ASN A 933 14.29 -17.00 18.62
C ASN A 933 13.65 -18.34 19.04
N LYS A 934 12.32 -18.39 19.22
CA LYS A 934 11.59 -19.62 19.58
C LYS A 934 11.68 -20.70 18.49
N ALA A 935 11.57 -20.31 17.22
CA ALA A 935 11.72 -21.22 16.09
C ALA A 935 13.17 -21.73 15.92
N VAL A 936 14.16 -20.85 16.07
CA VAL A 936 15.58 -21.23 16.01
C VAL A 936 15.97 -22.15 17.18
N ALA A 937 15.41 -21.97 18.38
CA ALA A 937 15.68 -22.84 19.51
C ALA A 937 15.40 -24.32 19.20
N VAL A 938 14.29 -24.62 18.52
CA VAL A 938 13.91 -26.00 18.13
C VAL A 938 14.47 -26.46 16.78
N ALA A 939 15.16 -25.58 16.05
CA ALA A 939 15.79 -25.89 14.77
C ALA A 939 16.87 -26.97 14.89
N LYS A 940 16.84 -27.95 13.97
CA LYS A 940 17.77 -29.09 13.90
C LYS A 940 18.99 -28.79 13.01
N GLY A 941 18.93 -27.71 12.23
CA GLY A 941 19.96 -27.28 11.29
C GLY A 941 21.22 -26.74 11.97
N GLU A 942 22.35 -27.01 11.32
CA GLU A 942 23.64 -26.40 11.62
C GLU A 942 23.68 -24.95 11.12
N ILE A 943 22.90 -24.68 10.06
CA ILE A 943 22.67 -23.38 9.46
C ILE A 943 21.20 -23.01 9.63
N ILE A 944 20.94 -21.75 9.95
CA ILE A 944 19.60 -21.14 9.99
C ILE A 944 19.46 -20.23 8.77
N ALA A 945 18.27 -20.22 8.16
CA ALA A 945 17.87 -19.22 7.17
C ALA A 945 16.61 -18.50 7.66
N LEU A 946 16.73 -17.24 8.09
CA LEU A 946 15.63 -16.40 8.56
C LEU A 946 15.00 -15.70 7.34
N LEU A 947 13.72 -15.98 7.08
CA LEU A 947 12.98 -15.48 5.92
C LEU A 947 11.65 -14.87 6.36
N ASN A 948 11.27 -13.71 5.81
CA ASN A 948 9.89 -13.22 5.95
C ASN A 948 8.90 -14.07 5.13
N ASN A 949 7.63 -14.12 5.55
CA ASN A 949 6.58 -14.85 4.84
C ASN A 949 6.14 -14.21 3.51
N ASP A 950 6.65 -13.03 3.16
CA ASP A 950 6.29 -12.24 1.97
C ASP A 950 7.43 -12.15 0.94
N LEU A 951 8.21 -13.22 0.81
CA LEU A 951 9.25 -13.41 -0.21
C LEU A 951 8.78 -14.23 -1.43
N GLU A 952 9.51 -14.13 -2.55
CA GLU A 952 9.52 -15.13 -3.63
C GLU A 952 10.95 -15.36 -4.15
N VAL A 953 11.40 -16.62 -4.21
CA VAL A 953 12.71 -17.00 -4.77
C VAL A 953 12.81 -16.62 -6.26
N VAL A 954 13.92 -16.02 -6.72
CA VAL A 954 14.15 -15.69 -8.15
C VAL A 954 15.08 -16.70 -8.82
N ASN A 955 16.30 -16.91 -8.32
CA ASN A 955 17.24 -17.91 -8.84
C ASN A 955 17.26 -19.18 -7.99
N ASN A 956 17.50 -20.33 -8.63
CA ASN A 956 17.41 -21.65 -8.00
C ASN A 956 18.56 -21.95 -7.03
N ASP A 957 19.74 -21.39 -7.26
CA ASP A 957 20.93 -21.59 -6.46
C ASP A 957 21.10 -20.59 -5.30
N TRP A 958 20.09 -19.77 -5.00
CA TRP A 958 20.12 -18.74 -3.94
C TRP A 958 20.62 -19.28 -2.58
N LEU A 959 20.06 -20.38 -2.09
CA LEU A 959 20.43 -20.95 -0.80
C LEU A 959 21.81 -21.64 -0.86
N SER A 960 22.14 -22.25 -2.00
CA SER A 960 23.48 -22.82 -2.25
C SER A 960 24.56 -21.75 -2.23
N GLU A 961 24.30 -20.59 -2.82
CA GLU A 961 25.17 -19.41 -2.78
C GLU A 961 25.34 -18.92 -1.34
N MET A 962 24.25 -18.60 -0.64
CA MET A 962 24.31 -18.06 0.72
C MET A 962 24.97 -19.03 1.71
N VAL A 963 24.66 -20.34 1.63
CA VAL A 963 25.32 -21.36 2.46
C VAL A 963 26.81 -21.47 2.14
N SER A 964 27.23 -21.28 0.87
CA SER A 964 28.66 -21.35 0.51
C SER A 964 29.52 -20.29 1.20
N TYR A 965 28.97 -19.11 1.47
CA TYR A 965 29.57 -18.08 2.33
C TYR A 965 29.36 -18.42 3.82
N ALA A 966 28.14 -18.79 4.22
CA ALA A 966 27.78 -18.99 5.62
C ALA A 966 28.50 -20.17 6.28
N ILE A 967 29.14 -21.08 5.54
CA ILE A 967 30.04 -22.11 6.11
C ILE A 967 31.47 -21.63 6.37
N GLN A 968 31.94 -20.55 5.73
CA GLN A 968 33.36 -20.15 5.77
C GLN A 968 33.83 -19.79 7.19
N PRO A 969 35.12 -19.97 7.53
CA PRO A 969 35.70 -19.42 8.76
C PRO A 969 35.53 -17.89 8.79
N GLY A 970 35.22 -17.32 9.95
CA GLY A 970 35.05 -15.87 10.12
C GLY A 970 33.74 -15.27 9.59
N VAL A 971 32.93 -15.98 8.79
CA VAL A 971 31.59 -15.50 8.37
C VAL A 971 30.55 -15.81 9.43
N GLY A 972 29.74 -14.80 9.76
CA GLY A 972 28.62 -14.86 10.70
C GLY A 972 27.27 -14.92 9.98
N ALA A 973 26.74 -13.77 9.55
CA ALA A 973 25.51 -13.66 8.77
C ALA A 973 25.77 -13.43 7.28
N VAL A 974 24.85 -13.88 6.42
CA VAL A 974 24.87 -13.69 4.96
C VAL A 974 23.51 -13.19 4.49
N GLY A 975 23.48 -12.08 3.75
CA GLY A 975 22.28 -11.45 3.20
C GLY A 975 22.15 -11.60 1.67
N ALA A 976 20.89 -11.65 1.21
CA ALA A 976 20.52 -11.74 -0.20
C ALA A 976 20.31 -10.35 -0.86
N LYS A 977 20.23 -10.30 -2.19
CA LYS A 977 19.76 -9.13 -2.96
C LYS A 977 18.24 -9.22 -3.10
N LEU A 978 17.52 -8.28 -2.50
CA LEU A 978 16.05 -8.25 -2.51
C LEU A 978 15.51 -7.18 -3.43
N TYR A 979 14.47 -7.52 -4.18
CA TYR A 979 13.77 -6.62 -5.10
C TYR A 979 12.32 -6.37 -4.69
N TYR A 980 11.86 -5.16 -4.94
CA TYR A 980 10.43 -4.88 -5.05
C TYR A 980 9.84 -5.55 -6.29
N PRO A 981 8.52 -5.83 -6.32
CA PRO A 981 7.85 -6.47 -7.46
C PRO A 981 7.91 -5.70 -8.80
N ASN A 982 8.38 -4.45 -8.77
CA ASN A 982 8.61 -3.59 -9.95
C ASN A 982 10.06 -3.65 -10.48
N ASN A 983 10.89 -4.60 -10.01
CA ASN A 983 12.32 -4.73 -10.34
C ASN A 983 13.22 -3.56 -9.89
N LEU A 984 12.79 -2.79 -8.89
CA LEU A 984 13.67 -1.89 -8.14
C LEU A 984 14.27 -2.61 -6.92
N ILE A 985 15.46 -2.23 -6.50
CA ILE A 985 16.16 -2.80 -5.34
C ILE A 985 15.46 -2.37 -4.04
N GLN A 986 15.17 -3.34 -3.19
CA GLN A 986 14.65 -3.15 -1.83
C GLN A 986 15.77 -3.33 -0.78
N HIS A 987 16.70 -4.26 -1.00
CA HIS A 987 17.87 -4.45 -0.14
C HIS A 987 19.10 -4.87 -0.96
N ALA A 988 20.17 -4.08 -0.86
CA ALA A 988 21.50 -4.43 -1.31
C ALA A 988 22.53 -4.16 -0.19
N GLY A 989 22.20 -4.62 1.01
CA GLY A 989 22.90 -4.26 2.25
C GLY A 989 22.15 -3.26 3.13
N VAL A 990 22.50 -3.22 4.41
CA VAL A 990 22.15 -2.13 5.34
C VAL A 990 23.43 -1.37 5.70
N ILE A 991 23.33 -0.04 5.67
CA ILE A 991 24.35 0.90 6.15
C ILE A 991 23.87 1.48 7.49
N VAL A 992 24.70 1.45 8.52
CA VAL A 992 24.37 2.05 9.82
C VAL A 992 24.57 3.57 9.79
N GLY A 993 23.86 4.28 10.67
CA GLY A 993 23.83 5.75 10.73
C GLY A 993 22.96 6.39 9.65
N LEU A 994 22.70 5.69 8.54
CA LEU A 994 21.81 6.12 7.47
C LEU A 994 20.40 6.40 8.03
N GLY A 995 19.82 7.57 7.73
CA GLY A 995 18.55 8.02 8.32
C GLY A 995 18.61 8.25 9.85
N GLY A 996 19.81 8.25 10.44
CA GLY A 996 20.06 8.45 11.86
C GLY A 996 20.02 7.18 12.72
N VAL A 997 19.86 5.97 12.16
CA VAL A 997 20.09 4.68 12.86
C VAL A 997 20.68 3.65 11.90
N ALA A 998 19.94 3.30 10.84
CA ALA A 998 20.34 2.38 9.77
C ALA A 998 19.33 2.44 8.62
N GLY A 999 19.75 2.12 7.39
CA GLY A 999 18.89 2.13 6.20
C GLY A 999 19.47 1.31 5.04
N HIS A 1000 18.71 1.17 3.95
CA HIS A 1000 19.03 0.21 2.90
C HIS A 1000 19.91 0.81 1.80
N SER A 1001 21.04 0.14 1.53
CA SER A 1001 21.98 0.50 0.46
C SER A 1001 21.30 0.44 -0.91
N HIS A 1002 21.45 1.51 -1.72
CA HIS A 1002 20.97 1.62 -3.10
C HIS A 1002 19.45 1.38 -3.28
N LYS A 1003 18.64 1.71 -2.27
CA LYS A 1003 17.19 1.50 -2.34
C LYS A 1003 16.59 2.24 -3.55
N HIS A 1004 15.63 1.60 -4.21
CA HIS A 1004 14.95 2.06 -5.43
C HIS A 1004 15.82 2.12 -6.71
N PHE A 1005 17.08 1.69 -6.69
CA PHE A 1005 17.87 1.56 -7.92
C PHE A 1005 17.31 0.44 -8.82
N PRO A 1006 17.37 0.55 -10.17
CA PRO A 1006 17.02 -0.54 -11.08
C PRO A 1006 17.87 -1.81 -10.84
N ARG A 1007 17.27 -2.99 -11.04
CA ARG A 1007 17.93 -4.30 -10.86
C ARG A 1007 19.26 -4.48 -11.61
N ASP A 1008 19.34 -3.91 -12.80
CA ASP A 1008 20.49 -3.93 -13.73
C ASP A 1008 21.48 -2.78 -13.51
N ASN A 1009 21.27 -1.93 -12.50
CA ASN A 1009 22.21 -0.86 -12.16
C ASN A 1009 23.42 -1.43 -11.40
N ALA A 1010 24.63 -1.02 -11.80
CA ALA A 1010 25.88 -1.43 -11.15
C ALA A 1010 26.14 -0.75 -9.79
N GLY A 1011 25.46 0.37 -9.50
CA GLY A 1011 25.61 1.12 -8.27
C GLY A 1011 26.95 1.83 -8.13
N TYR A 1012 27.19 2.38 -6.94
CA TYR A 1012 28.41 3.09 -6.60
C TYR A 1012 29.64 2.17 -6.78
N CYS A 1013 30.53 2.56 -7.69
CA CYS A 1013 31.75 1.81 -8.06
C CYS A 1013 31.53 0.31 -8.36
N GLY A 1014 30.34 -0.07 -8.86
CA GLY A 1014 30.03 -1.47 -9.20
C GLY A 1014 29.51 -2.33 -8.04
N ARG A 1015 29.36 -1.77 -6.83
CA ARG A 1015 29.02 -2.53 -5.61
C ARG A 1015 27.69 -3.29 -5.65
N LEU A 1016 26.76 -3.01 -6.58
CA LEU A 1016 25.52 -3.80 -6.72
C LEU A 1016 25.69 -5.16 -7.44
N PHE A 1017 26.90 -5.43 -7.95
CA PHE A 1017 27.25 -6.68 -8.64
C PHE A 1017 28.42 -7.44 -7.99
N LEU A 1018 28.95 -6.95 -6.86
CA LEU A 1018 30.09 -7.54 -6.17
C LEU A 1018 29.68 -8.02 -4.77
N THR A 1019 30.16 -9.21 -4.38
CA THR A 1019 30.05 -9.66 -2.99
C THR A 1019 30.84 -8.70 -2.11
N GLN A 1020 30.33 -8.38 -0.92
CA GLN A 1020 31.04 -7.51 0.02
C GLN A 1020 30.66 -7.80 1.46
N ASN A 1021 31.53 -7.42 2.38
CA ASN A 1021 31.22 -7.29 3.79
C ASN A 1021 30.47 -5.99 4.05
N LEU A 1022 29.59 -6.01 5.04
CA LEU A 1022 28.77 -4.88 5.48
C LEU A 1022 28.59 -4.92 6.99
N SER A 1023 28.18 -3.80 7.59
CA SER A 1023 27.83 -3.79 9.01
C SER A 1023 26.54 -4.58 9.29
N ALA A 1024 25.52 -4.48 8.43
CA ALA A 1024 24.30 -5.28 8.57
C ALA A 1024 23.68 -5.76 7.25
N VAL A 1025 22.89 -6.84 7.38
CA VAL A 1025 22.00 -7.40 6.35
C VAL A 1025 20.63 -7.67 6.98
N THR A 1026 19.55 -7.64 6.20
CA THR A 1026 18.20 -7.72 6.79
C THR A 1026 17.73 -9.14 7.04
N ALA A 1027 17.04 -9.37 8.17
CA ALA A 1027 16.42 -10.65 8.50
C ALA A 1027 15.22 -11.01 7.59
N ALA A 1028 14.82 -10.13 6.67
CA ALA A 1028 13.90 -10.52 5.60
C ALA A 1028 14.44 -11.70 4.77
N CYS A 1029 15.76 -11.81 4.57
CA CYS A 1029 16.44 -13.02 4.08
C CYS A 1029 17.90 -13.07 4.55
N LEU A 1030 18.16 -13.77 5.67
CA LEU A 1030 19.46 -13.84 6.35
C LEU A 1030 19.84 -15.29 6.68
N VAL A 1031 21.01 -15.75 6.24
CA VAL A 1031 21.56 -17.09 6.53
C VAL A 1031 22.72 -16.98 7.54
N VAL A 1032 22.69 -17.78 8.61
CA VAL A 1032 23.64 -17.69 9.74
C VAL A 1032 23.93 -19.08 10.32
N LYS A 1033 25.15 -19.35 10.81
CA LYS A 1033 25.44 -20.59 11.56
C LYS A 1033 24.66 -20.59 12.87
N LYS A 1034 23.94 -21.67 13.20
CA LYS A 1034 23.17 -21.75 14.46
C LYS A 1034 24.07 -21.47 15.68
N ALA A 1035 25.29 -22.03 15.70
CA ALA A 1035 26.26 -21.79 16.76
C ALA A 1035 26.68 -20.31 16.92
N VAL A 1036 26.68 -19.51 15.85
CA VAL A 1036 27.00 -18.07 15.93
C VAL A 1036 25.79 -17.28 16.42
N PHE A 1037 24.59 -17.62 15.94
CA PHE A 1037 23.33 -17.05 16.44
C PHE A 1037 23.15 -17.30 17.95
N ASP A 1038 23.38 -18.55 18.39
CA ASP A 1038 23.33 -18.95 19.80
C ASP A 1038 24.44 -18.26 20.62
N GLN A 1039 25.67 -18.10 20.07
CA GLN A 1039 26.79 -17.42 20.73
C GLN A 1039 26.48 -15.95 21.06
N VAL A 1040 25.79 -15.23 20.17
CA VAL A 1040 25.41 -13.82 20.41
C VAL A 1040 24.10 -13.65 21.18
N GLY A 1041 23.39 -14.75 21.47
CA GLY A 1041 22.11 -14.75 22.19
C GLY A 1041 20.86 -14.51 21.32
N GLY A 1042 20.95 -14.69 20.00
CA GLY A 1042 19.85 -14.49 19.06
C GLY A 1042 19.41 -13.02 18.93
N PHE A 1043 18.14 -12.78 18.64
CA PHE A 1043 17.58 -11.42 18.58
C PHE A 1043 17.29 -10.85 19.97
N ASP A 1044 17.46 -9.53 20.16
CA ASP A 1044 17.02 -8.84 21.37
C ASP A 1044 15.50 -8.64 21.38
N ALA A 1045 14.78 -9.68 21.82
CA ALA A 1045 13.33 -9.67 21.94
C ALA A 1045 12.78 -8.76 23.06
N VAL A 1046 13.63 -8.17 23.89
CA VAL A 1046 13.22 -7.28 25.00
C VAL A 1046 13.18 -5.83 24.53
N ASN A 1047 14.22 -5.39 23.84
CA ASN A 1047 14.40 -3.99 23.44
C ASN A 1047 14.11 -3.72 21.96
N LEU A 1048 14.21 -4.74 21.10
CA LEU A 1048 14.07 -4.64 19.63
C LEU A 1048 13.02 -5.64 19.12
N SER A 1049 11.80 -5.51 19.63
CA SER A 1049 10.69 -6.40 19.32
C SER A 1049 10.34 -6.53 17.83
N VAL A 1050 10.51 -5.46 17.05
CA VAL A 1050 9.88 -5.31 15.72
C VAL A 1050 10.74 -4.55 14.70
N ALA A 1051 11.54 -3.55 15.10
CA ALA A 1051 12.50 -2.86 14.23
C ALA A 1051 13.97 -3.05 14.69
N PHE A 1052 14.92 -2.88 13.78
CA PHE A 1052 16.39 -2.92 13.97
C PHE A 1052 16.99 -4.17 14.64
N ASN A 1053 16.20 -5.20 14.94
CA ASN A 1053 16.70 -6.44 15.55
C ASN A 1053 17.70 -7.19 14.66
N ASP A 1054 17.55 -7.11 13.33
CA ASP A 1054 18.49 -7.63 12.35
C ASP A 1054 19.79 -6.82 12.31
N VAL A 1055 19.71 -5.50 12.42
CA VAL A 1055 20.87 -4.61 12.55
C VAL A 1055 21.65 -4.90 13.84
N ASP A 1056 20.99 -4.96 15.00
CA ASP A 1056 21.63 -5.25 16.29
C ASP A 1056 22.20 -6.69 16.35
N LEU A 1057 21.51 -7.67 15.76
CA LEU A 1057 22.04 -9.03 15.59
C LEU A 1057 23.34 -9.01 14.77
N CYS A 1058 23.34 -8.34 13.62
CA CYS A 1058 24.51 -8.21 12.75
C CYS A 1058 25.68 -7.49 13.46
N LEU A 1059 25.40 -6.41 14.18
CA LEU A 1059 26.42 -5.68 14.94
C LEU A 1059 26.97 -6.50 16.11
N ARG A 1060 26.15 -7.31 16.81
CA ARG A 1060 26.64 -8.27 17.82
C ARG A 1060 27.45 -9.42 17.22
N ILE A 1061 27.16 -9.83 15.99
CA ILE A 1061 27.96 -10.81 15.24
C ILE A 1061 29.34 -10.23 14.90
N GLN A 1062 29.43 -8.93 14.56
CA GLN A 1062 30.71 -8.22 14.42
C GLN A 1062 31.43 -8.01 15.76
N GLU A 1063 30.73 -7.64 16.83
CA GLU A 1063 31.28 -7.54 18.20
C GLU A 1063 31.88 -8.89 18.67
N ALA A 1064 31.31 -10.02 18.22
CA ALA A 1064 31.83 -11.36 18.43
C ALA A 1064 32.98 -11.79 17.49
N GLY A 1065 33.44 -10.92 16.59
CA GLY A 1065 34.58 -11.16 15.69
C GLY A 1065 34.23 -11.87 14.38
N PHE A 1066 32.97 -11.81 13.92
CA PHE A 1066 32.56 -12.38 12.64
C PHE A 1066 32.15 -11.31 11.63
N TRP A 1067 32.48 -11.55 10.36
CA TRP A 1067 32.07 -10.74 9.23
C TRP A 1067 30.63 -11.07 8.80
N ASN A 1068 29.81 -10.03 8.61
CA ASN A 1068 28.57 -10.15 7.84
C ASN A 1068 28.88 -9.98 6.35
N VAL A 1069 28.22 -10.76 5.49
CA VAL A 1069 28.44 -10.79 4.03
C VAL A 1069 27.13 -10.48 3.32
N TRP A 1070 27.19 -9.75 2.22
CA TRP A 1070 26.08 -9.63 1.28
C TRP A 1070 26.51 -10.14 -0.10
N THR A 1071 25.70 -11.03 -0.69
CA THR A 1071 25.92 -11.56 -2.04
C THR A 1071 24.87 -11.03 -3.02
N PRO A 1072 25.29 -10.47 -4.17
CA PRO A 1072 24.38 -10.05 -5.23
C PRO A 1072 23.76 -11.23 -6.00
N TYR A 1073 24.23 -12.46 -5.77
CA TYR A 1073 23.89 -13.66 -6.55
C TYR A 1073 22.85 -14.57 -5.87
N ALA A 1074 22.32 -14.19 -4.71
CA ALA A 1074 21.09 -14.75 -4.15
C ALA A 1074 19.98 -13.71 -4.33
N GLU A 1075 19.05 -13.94 -5.24
CA GLU A 1075 18.03 -12.99 -5.66
C GLU A 1075 16.63 -13.47 -5.22
N LEU A 1076 15.89 -12.59 -4.53
CA LEU A 1076 14.49 -12.82 -4.15
C LEU A 1076 13.66 -11.53 -4.37
N TYR A 1077 12.36 -11.68 -4.64
CA TYR A 1077 11.41 -10.58 -4.45
C TYR A 1077 10.97 -10.52 -2.99
N HIS A 1078 10.73 -9.31 -2.48
CA HIS A 1078 10.16 -9.04 -1.17
C HIS A 1078 8.96 -8.10 -1.37
N TYR A 1079 7.77 -8.54 -0.93
CA TYR A 1079 6.52 -7.78 -1.10
C TYR A 1079 6.30 -6.71 0.00
N GLU A 1080 7.22 -6.66 0.98
CA GLU A 1080 7.45 -5.68 2.04
C GLU A 1080 6.25 -5.25 2.90
N SER A 1081 6.29 -5.61 4.18
CA SER A 1081 5.37 -5.15 5.24
C SER A 1081 3.89 -5.50 4.99
N ALA A 1082 3.60 -6.42 4.07
CA ALA A 1082 2.25 -6.69 3.59
C ALA A 1082 1.30 -7.28 4.66
N THR A 1083 1.83 -7.86 5.74
CA THR A 1083 1.09 -8.34 6.92
C THR A 1083 1.18 -7.38 8.13
N ARG A 1084 2.25 -6.59 8.24
CA ARG A 1084 2.57 -5.72 9.40
C ARG A 1084 1.98 -4.30 9.26
N GLY A 1085 1.85 -3.81 8.02
CA GLY A 1085 1.59 -2.40 7.73
C GLY A 1085 2.77 -1.49 8.08
N TYR A 1086 2.60 -0.19 7.89
CA TYR A 1086 3.62 0.83 8.17
C TYR A 1086 3.61 1.22 9.67
N GLU A 1087 4.52 2.11 10.09
CA GLU A 1087 4.55 2.69 11.44
C GLU A 1087 3.49 3.82 11.56
N ASP A 1088 2.22 3.44 11.41
CA ASP A 1088 1.08 4.33 11.17
C ASP A 1088 0.22 4.65 12.41
N THR A 1089 0.29 3.85 13.49
CA THR A 1089 -0.44 4.12 14.75
C THR A 1089 0.46 4.78 15.82
N PRO A 1090 -0.11 5.50 16.80
CA PRO A 1090 0.66 6.10 17.89
C PRO A 1090 1.47 5.08 18.70
N GLU A 1091 0.96 3.86 18.88
CA GLU A 1091 1.60 2.78 19.63
C GLU A 1091 2.78 2.20 18.85
N LYS A 1092 2.61 2.00 17.54
CA LYS A 1092 3.71 1.62 16.63
C LYS A 1092 4.82 2.67 16.65
N GLN A 1093 4.46 3.95 16.50
CA GLN A 1093 5.40 5.07 16.52
C GLN A 1093 6.11 5.22 17.87
N ALA A 1094 5.40 5.03 19.00
CA ALA A 1094 5.99 5.04 20.34
C ALA A 1094 7.00 3.89 20.52
N ARG A 1095 6.65 2.66 20.12
CA ARG A 1095 7.58 1.52 20.09
C ARG A 1095 8.80 1.83 19.21
N PHE A 1096 8.59 2.25 17.97
CA PHE A 1096 9.68 2.56 17.04
C PHE A 1096 10.60 3.67 17.57
N THR A 1097 10.06 4.67 18.27
CA THR A 1097 10.85 5.69 18.99
C THR A 1097 11.70 5.10 20.11
N LEU A 1098 11.19 4.11 20.86
CA LEU A 1098 11.96 3.38 21.88
C LEU A 1098 13.03 2.48 21.26
N GLU A 1099 12.73 1.78 20.16
CA GLU A 1099 13.68 0.94 19.42
C GLU A 1099 14.83 1.80 18.83
N ILE A 1100 14.53 2.98 18.29
CA ILE A 1100 15.53 4.01 17.91
C ILE A 1100 16.37 4.46 19.10
N ALA A 1101 15.72 4.76 20.24
CA ALA A 1101 16.42 5.22 21.43
C ALA A 1101 17.36 4.15 22.00
N TYR A 1102 16.95 2.88 21.98
CA TYR A 1102 17.79 1.76 22.38
C TYR A 1102 19.00 1.58 21.46
N MET A 1103 18.80 1.59 20.13
CA MET A 1103 19.93 1.50 19.18
C MET A 1103 20.96 2.61 19.43
N LYS A 1104 20.49 3.85 19.63
CA LYS A 1104 21.36 5.01 19.94
C LYS A 1104 22.01 4.93 21.33
N GLN A 1105 21.35 4.32 22.31
CA GLN A 1105 21.92 4.12 23.65
C GLN A 1105 22.96 2.98 23.69
N ARG A 1106 22.73 1.90 22.93
CA ARG A 1106 23.60 0.70 22.92
C ARG A 1106 24.83 0.88 22.04
N TRP A 1107 24.66 1.43 20.83
CA TRP A 1107 25.71 1.52 19.83
C TRP A 1107 26.32 2.94 19.72
N GLY A 1108 25.54 3.97 20.05
CA GLY A 1108 26.05 5.34 20.15
C GLY A 1108 26.70 5.83 18.85
N ASP A 1109 27.92 6.37 18.97
CA ASP A 1109 28.67 6.97 17.87
C ASP A 1109 29.10 5.94 16.81
N THR A 1110 29.21 4.64 17.14
CA THR A 1110 29.59 3.61 16.15
C THR A 1110 28.54 3.42 15.06
N LEU A 1111 27.31 3.91 15.24
CA LEU A 1111 26.33 3.98 14.16
C LEU A 1111 26.75 4.98 13.08
N LEU A 1112 27.51 6.02 13.41
CA LEU A 1112 27.96 7.02 12.43
C LEU A 1112 29.22 6.57 11.66
N GLU A 1113 29.90 5.54 12.14
CA GLU A 1113 31.21 5.07 11.68
C GLU A 1113 31.10 3.65 11.06
N ASP A 1114 30.20 3.47 10.08
CA ASP A 1114 30.07 2.21 9.34
C ASP A 1114 31.33 1.93 8.49
N PRO A 1115 32.16 0.91 8.81
CA PRO A 1115 33.38 0.61 8.05
C PRO A 1115 33.12 0.26 6.59
N ALA A 1116 31.89 -0.17 6.24
CA ALA A 1116 31.53 -0.45 4.85
C ALA A 1116 31.15 0.79 4.04
N TYR A 1117 31.09 1.99 4.65
CA TYR A 1117 30.54 3.21 4.04
C TYR A 1117 31.37 4.46 4.35
N ASN A 1118 32.14 4.89 3.36
CA ASN A 1118 33.13 5.95 3.49
C ASN A 1118 32.57 7.26 4.11
N PRO A 1119 33.28 7.90 5.05
CA PRO A 1119 32.83 9.15 5.69
C PRO A 1119 32.75 10.39 4.77
N ASN A 1120 33.25 10.33 3.53
CA ASN A 1120 32.98 11.35 2.50
C ASN A 1120 31.59 11.19 1.83
N LEU A 1121 30.83 10.14 2.15
CA LEU A 1121 29.46 9.87 1.68
C LEU A 1121 28.41 10.24 2.74
N THR A 1122 27.25 10.71 2.29
CA THR A 1122 26.18 11.20 3.20
C THR A 1122 25.42 10.06 3.90
N LEU A 1123 24.98 10.31 5.14
CA LEU A 1123 24.05 9.47 5.88
C LEU A 1123 22.57 9.94 5.73
N ASP A 1124 22.31 10.95 4.89
CA ASP A 1124 20.97 11.50 4.66
C ASP A 1124 20.17 10.76 3.57
N ARG A 1125 20.84 10.01 2.68
CA ARG A 1125 20.25 9.44 1.45
C ARG A 1125 20.84 8.09 1.09
N GLU A 1126 19.99 7.18 0.62
CA GLU A 1126 20.30 5.79 0.23
C GLU A 1126 21.09 5.66 -1.10
N ASP A 1127 21.65 6.76 -1.61
CA ASP A 1127 22.08 6.95 -3.01
C ASP A 1127 23.61 7.04 -3.23
N PHE A 1128 24.42 6.93 -2.16
CA PHE A 1128 25.88 7.11 -2.19
C PHE A 1128 26.30 8.49 -2.77
N SER A 1129 25.47 9.53 -2.58
CA SER A 1129 25.87 10.93 -2.85
C SER A 1129 26.86 11.46 -1.80
N PHE A 1130 27.57 12.53 -2.15
CA PHE A 1130 28.66 13.04 -1.30
C PHE A 1130 28.13 13.77 -0.06
N ALA A 1131 28.90 13.72 1.03
CA ALA A 1131 28.64 14.47 2.26
C ALA A 1131 29.09 15.93 2.13
N PHE A 1132 28.26 16.85 2.62
CA PHE A 1132 28.50 18.30 2.62
C PHE A 1132 28.16 18.87 4.02
N PRO A 1133 29.12 18.93 4.98
CA PRO A 1133 30.54 18.59 4.84
C PRO A 1133 30.85 17.09 4.88
N PRO A 1134 32.04 16.68 4.44
CA PRO A 1134 32.63 15.37 4.75
C PRO A 1134 32.72 15.12 6.25
N ARG A 1135 32.71 13.84 6.64
CA ARG A 1135 32.72 13.38 8.03
C ARG A 1135 34.12 12.94 8.48
N VAL A 1136 35.18 13.62 7.98
CA VAL A 1136 36.61 13.22 8.07
C VAL A 1136 37.56 14.26 8.65
#